data_AF-A0A518G9F5-F1
#
_entry.id   AF-A0A518G9F5-F1
#
_cell.length_a   1.000
_cell.length_b   1.000
_cell.length_c   1.000
_cell.angle_alpha   90.00
_cell.angle_beta   90.00
_cell.angle_gamma   90.00
#
_symmetry.space_group_name_H-M   'P 1'
#
loop_
_entity.id
_entity.type
_entity.pdbx_description
1 polymer ?
#
loop_
_entity_poly.entity_id
_entity_poly.type
_entity_poly.pdbx_seq_one_letter_code
_entity_poly.pdbx_strand_id
1 'polypeptide(L)'
;MLCFNLKNLLAGLAFVALQGLVLLSPAFAEQLVVAMDGSGDFLNVQDAIDAVPENSPSRTVIFIKPGIYKEKLRVPSAAKNLSLVGESYKNTILTFDDYAGRTSDYASTRILADDFYAQNLTFQNTIDSRTGIAGGQAAALRVDADRAVFNRCRIMGFQDTYYTGRNLRSYHQECIIEGTTDFIYGDGIALFEDCTIVNRRDSHITAHSQKLKEGKHVNKFGYVFQNCTIKKHPDEEVSQATLGRPWGNAARVVYLNCEIGPHVVATGWSPWRGRDNHQTAFYAEYSNRGPGSQPNKRLPWTRQLTEEEASQYTKGNIFKADSTTAAHLDGDWNPDVSELYVATGTALLQKSRVLVTSDGEIDDQCSMVRFLLYANEWDIEGIVTSSSQYHWHGHKWPGDDWVQPYLTAYAAVYPNLLTHDSRYPTAEFLQSRTFVGNVTAEGEMDIITPGSQHIVKVLLDESDDRPIWIQAWGGTNTIARALRTIEEEHPEKMAEVAHKIRFFFIWEQDSTYQTYIRSQWGKYDIPTIISDQFIAIFYHWKKYLPAEQQAYLEAGWMKPNILENHGPLCALYPAHEQGDKGFAAGDFRSEGDSPAFLHTIPTGLRSMESPGWGGWGGRYVKVHNNTWLDPVADPAYEYPGGRWYGNSAWGRERLRQDIPNDQLLTDYLKPIWRWNAAMQNDFASRADWCVKSFEEANHPPVVSLVNALNLKVQPGEVVKLSARLSWDPDGDDLEYRWWQYREAGTVDHTVEIQNARTQDAMLIVPTACVPGQTLHVICEVADTGTPQLTRYQRVVVEIE
;
A
#
# COMPACT_ATOMS: atom_id res chain seq x y z
N MET A 1 -60.51 -30.21 -55.24
CA MET A 1 -60.35 -31.60 -55.73
C MET A 1 -58.86 -31.91 -55.73
N LEU A 2 -58.50 -33.11 -55.27
CA LEU A 2 -57.15 -33.62 -54.95
C LEU A 2 -56.21 -33.86 -56.15
N CYS A 3 -54.90 -33.92 -55.89
CA CYS A 3 -53.95 -35.04 -56.17
C CYS A 3 -52.52 -34.65 -55.69
N PHE A 4 -51.93 -35.25 -54.64
CA PHE A 4 -51.03 -36.44 -54.56
C PHE A 4 -49.63 -36.33 -55.19
N ASN A 5 -48.56 -36.46 -54.37
CA ASN A 5 -47.50 -37.48 -54.54
C ASN A 5 -46.50 -37.55 -53.36
N LEU A 6 -46.16 -38.76 -52.92
CA LEU A 6 -45.21 -39.07 -51.83
C LEU A 6 -44.59 -40.47 -52.05
N LYS A 7 -43.24 -40.60 -52.04
CA LYS A 7 -42.44 -41.65 -51.34
C LYS A 7 -40.99 -41.78 -51.88
N ASN A 8 -40.05 -41.67 -50.92
CA ASN A 8 -38.75 -42.36 -50.76
C ASN A 8 -37.57 -42.15 -51.73
N LEU A 9 -36.50 -41.51 -51.24
CA LEU A 9 -35.13 -42.08 -51.22
C LEU A 9 -34.20 -41.22 -50.32
N LEU A 10 -33.59 -41.81 -49.28
CA LEU A 10 -32.20 -41.63 -48.83
C LEU A 10 -32.06 -42.03 -47.35
N ALA A 11 -31.37 -43.14 -47.12
CA ALA A 11 -30.91 -43.61 -45.83
C ALA A 11 -29.40 -43.90 -45.93
N GLY A 12 -28.64 -43.48 -44.91
CA GLY A 12 -27.35 -44.07 -44.55
C GLY A 12 -26.10 -43.24 -44.86
N LEU A 13 -25.75 -42.31 -43.97
CA LEU A 13 -24.35 -42.00 -43.65
C LEU A 13 -24.26 -41.61 -42.16
N ALA A 14 -23.31 -42.24 -41.49
CA ALA A 14 -23.18 -42.36 -40.06
C ALA A 14 -22.50 -41.13 -39.42
N PHE A 15 -22.95 -40.81 -38.20
CA PHE A 15 -22.18 -40.38 -37.03
C PHE A 15 -20.79 -39.75 -37.28
N VAL A 16 -20.69 -38.41 -37.28
CA VAL A 16 -19.57 -37.66 -36.71
C VAL A 16 -20.11 -36.36 -36.10
N ALA A 17 -19.61 -36.09 -34.90
CA ALA A 17 -19.84 -34.97 -33.99
C ALA A 17 -20.13 -33.59 -34.60
N LEU A 18 -21.15 -32.93 -34.06
CA LEU A 18 -21.03 -31.52 -33.67
C LEU A 18 -21.69 -31.37 -32.30
N GLN A 19 -20.86 -31.54 -31.26
CA GLN A 19 -21.18 -31.04 -29.94
C GLN A 19 -21.36 -29.53 -30.08
N GLY A 20 -22.58 -29.04 -29.83
CA GLY A 20 -22.77 -27.66 -29.45
C GLY A 20 -22.02 -27.46 -28.14
N LEU A 21 -20.80 -26.93 -28.23
CA LEU A 21 -20.09 -26.40 -27.09
C LEU A 21 -20.87 -25.14 -26.66
N VAL A 22 -21.84 -25.32 -25.75
CA VAL A 22 -22.25 -24.24 -24.87
C VAL A 22 -21.00 -23.96 -24.04
N LEU A 23 -20.19 -23.01 -24.48
CA LEU A 23 -19.17 -22.39 -23.64
C LEU A 23 -19.94 -21.75 -22.49
N LEU A 24 -20.02 -22.46 -21.37
CA LEU A 24 -20.27 -21.85 -20.08
C LEU A 24 -19.17 -20.81 -19.89
N SER A 25 -19.49 -19.55 -20.15
CA SER A 25 -18.68 -18.43 -19.69
C SER A 25 -18.42 -18.63 -18.19
N PRO A 26 -17.17 -18.66 -17.72
CA PRO A 26 -16.95 -18.50 -16.29
C PRO A 26 -17.48 -17.10 -15.95
N ALA A 27 -18.52 -17.08 -15.11
CA ALA A 27 -19.12 -15.85 -14.64
C ALA A 27 -18.03 -15.00 -13.98
N PHE A 28 -17.83 -13.80 -14.50
CA PHE A 28 -17.00 -12.81 -13.83
C PHE A 28 -17.61 -12.54 -12.46
N ALA A 29 -16.78 -12.35 -11.43
CA ALA A 29 -17.22 -11.75 -10.17
C ALA A 29 -17.99 -10.46 -10.49
N GLU A 30 -19.26 -10.36 -10.09
CA GLU A 30 -20.05 -9.14 -10.25
C GLU A 30 -19.60 -8.17 -9.15
N GLN A 31 -19.26 -6.93 -9.49
CA GLN A 31 -18.81 -5.94 -8.51
C GLN A 31 -19.73 -4.73 -8.51
N LEU A 32 -20.33 -4.45 -7.35
CA LEU A 32 -21.21 -3.32 -7.08
C LEU A 32 -20.43 -2.24 -6.33
N VAL A 33 -20.71 -0.97 -6.60
CA VAL A 33 -20.11 0.18 -5.91
C VAL A 33 -21.15 0.88 -5.06
N VAL A 34 -20.81 1.15 -3.80
CA VAL A 34 -21.61 1.97 -2.89
C VAL A 34 -20.89 3.29 -2.66
N ALA A 35 -21.58 4.42 -2.87
CA ALA A 35 -21.03 5.75 -2.61
C ALA A 35 -22.14 6.72 -2.20
N MET A 36 -21.96 7.41 -1.06
CA MET A 36 -22.96 8.35 -0.52
C MET A 36 -23.16 9.60 -1.38
N ASP A 37 -22.17 9.94 -2.22
CA ASP A 37 -22.19 11.10 -3.13
C ASP A 37 -22.96 10.85 -4.43
N GLY A 38 -23.42 9.60 -4.66
CA GLY A 38 -24.12 9.21 -5.89
C GLY A 38 -23.20 8.75 -7.03
N SER A 39 -21.89 8.65 -6.80
CA SER A 39 -20.92 8.18 -7.80
C SER A 39 -20.84 6.65 -7.94
N GLY A 40 -21.63 5.90 -7.16
CA GLY A 40 -21.70 4.43 -7.17
C GLY A 40 -23.05 3.90 -7.67
N ASP A 41 -23.15 2.58 -7.81
CA ASP A 41 -24.39 1.88 -8.18
C ASP A 41 -25.48 2.02 -7.11
N PHE A 42 -25.08 2.14 -5.85
CA PHE A 42 -25.97 2.28 -4.70
C PHE A 42 -25.51 3.42 -3.78
N LEU A 43 -26.47 4.09 -3.13
CA LEU A 43 -26.19 5.06 -2.05
C LEU A 43 -25.99 4.37 -0.69
N ASN A 44 -26.68 3.25 -0.48
CA ASN A 44 -26.72 2.51 0.77
C ASN A 44 -26.07 1.13 0.62
N VAL A 45 -25.41 0.68 1.67
CA VAL A 45 -24.73 -0.63 1.69
C VAL A 45 -25.75 -1.77 1.73
N GLN A 46 -26.86 -1.61 2.46
CA GLN A 46 -27.88 -2.67 2.50
C GLN A 46 -28.53 -2.89 1.13
N ASP A 47 -28.80 -1.83 0.35
CA ASP A 47 -29.39 -1.96 -0.98
C ASP A 47 -28.47 -2.76 -1.92
N ALA A 48 -27.15 -2.54 -1.83
CA ALA A 48 -26.17 -3.32 -2.59
C ALA A 48 -26.13 -4.79 -2.13
N ILE A 49 -26.23 -5.06 -0.82
CA ILE A 49 -26.31 -6.42 -0.27
C ILE A 49 -27.58 -7.14 -0.77
N ASP A 50 -28.71 -6.44 -0.81
CA ASP A 50 -29.99 -6.98 -1.25
C ASP A 50 -30.00 -7.27 -2.77
N ALA A 51 -29.12 -6.62 -3.53
CA ALA A 51 -28.91 -6.86 -4.96
C ALA A 51 -28.00 -8.06 -5.27
N VAL A 52 -27.32 -8.64 -4.27
CA VAL A 52 -26.40 -9.79 -4.48
C VAL A 52 -27.17 -11.01 -4.98
N PRO A 53 -26.76 -11.66 -6.09
CA PRO A 53 -27.42 -12.86 -6.58
C PRO A 53 -27.42 -14.00 -5.54
N GLU A 54 -28.59 -14.59 -5.34
CA GLU A 54 -28.76 -15.67 -4.37
C GLU A 54 -27.96 -16.93 -4.73
N ASN A 55 -27.19 -17.42 -3.77
CA ASN A 55 -26.38 -18.65 -3.80
C ASN A 55 -25.43 -18.73 -5.00
N SER A 56 -24.91 -17.58 -5.43
CA SER A 56 -23.94 -17.51 -6.51
C SER A 56 -22.68 -18.35 -6.19
N PRO A 57 -22.23 -19.21 -7.12
CA PRO A 57 -20.93 -19.86 -6.98
C PRO A 57 -19.76 -18.91 -7.25
N SER A 58 -20.04 -17.73 -7.81
CA SER A 58 -19.04 -16.68 -8.08
C SER A 58 -19.08 -15.63 -6.99
N ARG A 59 -17.91 -15.09 -6.64
CA ARG A 59 -17.79 -14.05 -5.61
C ARG A 59 -18.37 -12.74 -6.10
N THR A 60 -19.32 -12.16 -5.36
CA THR A 60 -19.80 -10.79 -5.59
C THR A 60 -19.01 -9.85 -4.71
N VAL A 61 -18.51 -8.76 -5.25
CA VAL A 61 -17.76 -7.75 -4.49
C VAL A 61 -18.63 -6.50 -4.37
N ILE A 62 -18.78 -5.97 -3.16
CA ILE A 62 -19.35 -4.64 -2.93
C ILE A 62 -18.20 -3.76 -2.49
N PHE A 63 -17.78 -2.84 -3.36
CA PHE A 63 -16.81 -1.82 -3.01
C PHE A 63 -17.53 -0.62 -2.39
N ILE A 64 -17.09 -0.20 -1.21
CA ILE A 64 -17.74 0.84 -0.42
C ILE A 64 -16.77 2.01 -0.34
N LYS A 65 -17.11 3.13 -0.98
CA LYS A 65 -16.32 4.36 -0.96
C LYS A 65 -16.26 4.97 0.45
N PRO A 66 -15.29 5.86 0.73
CA PRO A 66 -15.20 6.58 2.01
C PRO A 66 -16.53 7.20 2.43
N GLY A 67 -16.89 7.03 3.70
CA GLY A 67 -18.16 7.46 4.24
C GLY A 67 -18.50 6.84 5.58
N ILE A 68 -19.42 7.48 6.31
CA ILE A 68 -20.04 6.93 7.51
C ILE A 68 -21.45 6.46 7.15
N TYR A 69 -21.57 5.15 6.91
CA TYR A 69 -22.80 4.49 6.53
C TYR A 69 -23.54 4.07 7.80
N LYS A 70 -24.46 4.93 8.26
CA LYS A 70 -25.29 4.65 9.44
C LYS A 70 -26.48 3.76 9.09
N GLU A 71 -26.22 2.47 8.94
CA GLU A 71 -27.18 1.46 8.52
C GLU A 71 -27.13 0.23 9.42
N LYS A 72 -28.29 -0.40 9.63
CA LYS A 72 -28.35 -1.71 10.27
C LYS A 72 -28.24 -2.79 9.21
N LEU A 73 -27.06 -3.38 9.10
CA LEU A 73 -26.71 -4.27 7.99
C LEU A 73 -26.98 -5.73 8.30
N ARG A 74 -27.50 -6.43 7.30
CA ARG A 74 -27.77 -7.85 7.33
C ARG A 74 -27.38 -8.50 6.01
N VAL A 75 -26.33 -9.33 6.05
CA VAL A 75 -25.96 -10.18 4.92
C VAL A 75 -26.73 -11.50 5.05
N PRO A 76 -27.73 -11.77 4.18
CA PRO A 76 -28.56 -12.96 4.25
C PRO A 76 -27.75 -14.22 3.91
N SER A 77 -28.15 -15.39 4.39
CA SER A 77 -27.44 -16.66 4.12
C SER A 77 -27.37 -17.03 2.64
N ALA A 78 -28.28 -16.48 1.82
CA ALA A 78 -28.28 -16.66 0.38
C ALA A 78 -27.16 -15.86 -0.31
N ALA A 79 -26.63 -14.79 0.27
CA ALA A 79 -25.56 -13.97 -0.33
C ALA A 79 -24.17 -14.61 -0.15
N LYS A 80 -24.03 -15.89 -0.51
CA LYS A 80 -22.77 -16.65 -0.42
C LYS A 80 -21.69 -16.02 -1.29
N ASN A 81 -20.42 -16.21 -0.90
CA ASN A 81 -19.27 -15.63 -1.61
C ASN A 81 -19.35 -14.10 -1.74
N LEU A 82 -19.91 -13.39 -0.75
CA LEU A 82 -19.94 -11.93 -0.76
C LEU A 82 -18.65 -11.36 -0.17
N SER A 83 -18.10 -10.33 -0.82
CA SER A 83 -17.03 -9.48 -0.30
C SER A 83 -17.53 -8.06 -0.03
N LEU A 84 -17.32 -7.53 1.18
CA LEU A 84 -17.43 -6.08 1.44
C LEU A 84 -16.04 -5.46 1.53
N VAL A 85 -15.72 -4.55 0.62
CA VAL A 85 -14.37 -3.97 0.50
C VAL A 85 -14.46 -2.47 0.62
N GLY A 86 -13.91 -1.92 1.69
CA GLY A 86 -13.76 -0.46 1.82
C GLY A 86 -12.48 0.04 1.16
N GLU A 87 -12.39 1.36 1.03
CA GLU A 87 -11.14 1.99 0.64
C GLU A 87 -10.13 2.02 1.80
N SER A 88 -10.59 2.31 3.02
CA SER A 88 -9.76 2.30 4.23
C SER A 88 -10.62 2.13 5.47
N TYR A 89 -10.12 1.36 6.44
CA TYR A 89 -10.80 1.23 7.73
C TYR A 89 -10.90 2.58 8.47
N LYS A 90 -10.08 3.58 8.11
CA LYS A 90 -10.13 4.91 8.74
C LYS A 90 -11.33 5.75 8.30
N ASN A 91 -11.77 5.60 7.05
CA ASN A 91 -12.75 6.49 6.44
C ASN A 91 -14.01 5.77 5.90
N THR A 92 -13.98 4.44 5.75
CA THR A 92 -15.14 3.63 5.35
C THR A 92 -15.71 2.93 6.59
N ILE A 93 -16.79 3.50 7.16
CA ILE A 93 -17.32 3.10 8.46
C ILE A 93 -18.78 2.65 8.32
N LEU A 94 -19.03 1.37 8.60
CA LEU A 94 -20.34 0.77 8.72
C LEU A 94 -20.77 0.83 10.19
N THR A 95 -21.78 1.63 10.51
CA THR A 95 -22.11 1.96 11.90
C THR A 95 -23.59 1.89 12.21
N PHE A 96 -23.92 1.51 13.45
CA PHE A 96 -25.25 1.62 14.01
C PHE A 96 -25.19 1.76 15.54
N ASP A 97 -26.34 1.89 16.20
CA ASP A 97 -26.42 2.21 17.62
C ASP A 97 -27.53 1.43 18.37
N ASP A 98 -27.72 0.16 18.00
CA ASP A 98 -28.63 -0.75 18.72
C ASP A 98 -27.94 -1.50 19.87
N TYR A 99 -28.75 -1.97 20.83
CA TYR A 99 -28.30 -2.70 22.02
C TYR A 99 -29.37 -3.67 22.53
N ALA A 100 -28.96 -4.66 23.32
CA ALA A 100 -29.81 -5.77 23.76
C ALA A 100 -31.04 -5.33 24.57
N GLY A 101 -30.94 -4.24 25.33
CA GLY A 101 -32.06 -3.61 26.04
C GLY A 101 -33.11 -2.96 25.13
N ARG A 102 -32.80 -2.72 23.84
CA ARG A 102 -33.71 -2.14 22.85
C ARG A 102 -34.28 -3.18 21.90
N THR A 103 -33.46 -4.11 21.41
CA THR A 103 -33.85 -5.10 20.41
C THR A 103 -33.12 -6.43 20.63
N SER A 104 -33.76 -7.53 20.23
CA SER A 104 -33.18 -8.88 20.31
C SER A 104 -32.06 -9.11 19.29
N ASP A 105 -32.12 -8.46 18.13
CA ASP A 105 -31.04 -8.44 17.15
C ASP A 105 -30.33 -7.09 17.21
N TYR A 106 -29.38 -6.97 18.14
CA TYR A 106 -28.73 -5.71 18.47
C TYR A 106 -27.40 -5.47 17.75
N ALA A 107 -27.04 -6.33 16.79
CA ALA A 107 -25.83 -6.14 16.01
C ALA A 107 -26.00 -5.02 14.98
N SER A 108 -25.00 -4.13 14.86
CA SER A 108 -24.94 -3.15 13.76
C SER A 108 -24.82 -3.86 12.42
N THR A 109 -24.01 -4.91 12.35
CA THR A 109 -23.88 -5.76 11.17
C THR A 109 -23.98 -7.23 11.54
N ARG A 110 -24.84 -7.96 10.82
CA ARG A 110 -25.02 -9.40 11.00
C ARG A 110 -24.76 -10.16 9.70
N ILE A 111 -23.81 -11.10 9.75
CA ILE A 111 -23.39 -11.93 8.62
C ILE A 111 -23.91 -13.36 8.78
N LEU A 112 -24.65 -13.84 7.78
CA LEU A 112 -25.13 -15.24 7.71
C LEU A 112 -24.63 -16.01 6.49
N ALA A 113 -24.01 -15.33 5.54
CA ALA A 113 -23.51 -15.94 4.32
C ALA A 113 -22.17 -16.62 4.54
N ASP A 114 -22.10 -17.90 4.21
CA ASP A 114 -20.82 -18.63 4.16
C ASP A 114 -19.90 -18.01 3.10
N ASP A 115 -18.59 -18.17 3.29
CA ASP A 115 -17.54 -17.64 2.39
C ASP A 115 -17.54 -16.12 2.29
N PHE A 116 -18.07 -15.44 3.32
CA PHE A 116 -18.03 -13.98 3.42
C PHE A 116 -16.60 -13.47 3.58
N TYR A 117 -16.27 -12.37 2.90
CA TYR A 117 -15.00 -11.67 3.03
C TYR A 117 -15.25 -10.18 3.34
N ALA A 118 -14.42 -9.59 4.19
CA ALA A 118 -14.37 -8.14 4.35
C ALA A 118 -12.94 -7.61 4.39
N GLN A 119 -12.73 -6.43 3.79
CA GLN A 119 -11.43 -5.80 3.71
C GLN A 119 -11.50 -4.28 3.90
N ASN A 120 -10.48 -3.70 4.56
CA ASN A 120 -10.23 -2.25 4.59
C ASN A 120 -11.45 -1.39 4.98
N LEU A 121 -12.26 -1.83 5.95
CA LEU A 121 -13.41 -1.07 6.45
C LEU A 121 -13.58 -1.23 7.96
N THR A 122 -14.43 -0.38 8.55
CA THR A 122 -14.78 -0.45 9.98
C THR A 122 -16.19 -0.97 10.17
N PHE A 123 -16.38 -1.94 11.07
CA PHE A 123 -17.67 -2.28 11.69
C PHE A 123 -17.75 -1.61 13.07
N GLN A 124 -18.79 -0.83 13.31
CA GLN A 124 -18.92 -0.03 14.53
C GLN A 124 -20.30 -0.17 15.19
N ASN A 125 -20.30 -0.21 16.52
CA ASN A 125 -21.47 0.10 17.33
C ASN A 125 -21.12 1.22 18.33
N THR A 126 -21.90 2.30 18.34
CA THR A 126 -21.60 3.49 19.14
C THR A 126 -22.17 3.44 20.56
N ILE A 127 -22.90 2.38 20.94
CA ILE A 127 -23.49 2.29 22.29
C ILE A 127 -22.42 2.03 23.35
N ASP A 128 -22.16 3.06 24.15
CA ASP A 128 -21.26 2.98 25.29
C ASP A 128 -21.98 2.48 26.55
N SER A 129 -21.80 1.19 26.85
CA SER A 129 -22.27 0.53 28.09
C SER A 129 -21.90 1.24 29.40
N ARG A 130 -20.93 2.16 29.41
CA ARG A 130 -20.51 2.93 30.60
C ARG A 130 -21.47 4.06 30.95
N THR A 131 -22.31 4.48 30.01
CA THR A 131 -23.25 5.61 30.17
C THR A 131 -24.51 5.28 30.98
N GLY A 132 -24.57 4.10 31.63
CA GLY A 132 -25.67 3.71 32.50
C GLY A 132 -26.86 3.08 31.78
N ILE A 133 -26.71 2.70 30.50
CA ILE A 133 -27.73 2.02 29.72
C ILE A 133 -27.93 0.60 30.28
N ALA A 134 -29.12 0.32 30.84
CA ALA A 134 -29.50 -1.01 31.28
C ALA A 134 -29.59 -1.96 30.06
N GLY A 135 -28.89 -3.10 30.13
CA GLY A 135 -28.80 -4.03 29.00
C GLY A 135 -27.95 -3.50 27.84
N GLY A 136 -26.88 -2.75 28.14
CA GLY A 136 -26.01 -2.09 27.16
C GLY A 136 -25.05 -2.99 26.35
N GLN A 137 -25.34 -4.30 26.22
CA GLN A 137 -24.63 -5.15 25.26
C GLN A 137 -24.93 -4.69 23.83
N ALA A 138 -23.89 -4.47 23.03
CA ALA A 138 -24.04 -3.81 21.73
C ALA A 138 -22.96 -4.29 20.74
N ALA A 139 -23.33 -5.27 19.91
CA ALA A 139 -22.44 -5.83 18.91
C ALA A 139 -22.26 -4.87 17.74
N ALA A 140 -21.01 -4.61 17.38
CA ALA A 140 -20.64 -4.01 16.11
C ALA A 140 -20.80 -5.03 14.99
N LEU A 141 -20.32 -6.26 15.22
CA LEU A 141 -20.32 -7.32 14.25
C LEU A 141 -20.78 -8.64 14.88
N ARG A 142 -21.70 -9.31 14.21
CA ARG A 142 -22.15 -10.66 14.53
C ARG A 142 -21.99 -11.58 13.33
N VAL A 143 -21.25 -12.66 13.48
CA VAL A 143 -20.98 -13.64 12.41
C VAL A 143 -21.61 -14.97 12.78
N ASP A 144 -22.63 -15.37 12.04
CA ASP A 144 -23.34 -16.66 12.13
C ASP A 144 -23.11 -17.48 10.83
N ALA A 145 -21.91 -17.36 10.24
CA ALA A 145 -21.51 -17.91 8.94
C ALA A 145 -20.20 -18.71 9.00
N ASP A 146 -20.01 -19.68 8.10
CA ASP A 146 -18.77 -20.47 8.01
C ASP A 146 -17.78 -19.87 7.00
N ARG A 147 -16.49 -20.12 7.25
CA ARG A 147 -15.37 -19.67 6.39
C ARG A 147 -15.34 -18.15 6.17
N ALA A 148 -15.78 -17.36 7.16
CA ALA A 148 -15.76 -15.91 7.09
C ALA A 148 -14.34 -15.35 7.29
N VAL A 149 -13.92 -14.40 6.45
CA VAL A 149 -12.58 -13.81 6.48
C VAL A 149 -12.66 -12.29 6.65
N PHE A 150 -11.83 -11.75 7.53
CA PHE A 150 -11.69 -10.31 7.77
C PHE A 150 -10.22 -9.91 7.66
N ASN A 151 -9.90 -9.01 6.73
CA ASN A 151 -8.54 -8.59 6.45
C ASN A 151 -8.40 -7.07 6.60
N ARG A 152 -7.52 -6.58 7.47
CA ARG A 152 -7.31 -5.13 7.70
C ARG A 152 -8.60 -4.37 8.03
N CYS A 153 -9.52 -5.04 8.73
CA CYS A 153 -10.75 -4.43 9.22
C CYS A 153 -10.57 -3.90 10.64
N ARG A 154 -11.35 -2.88 11.00
CA ARG A 154 -11.52 -2.46 12.40
C ARG A 154 -12.90 -2.88 12.89
N ILE A 155 -12.98 -3.55 14.04
CA ILE A 155 -14.23 -3.95 14.68
C ILE A 155 -14.26 -3.27 16.04
N MET A 156 -15.11 -2.25 16.20
CA MET A 156 -15.06 -1.35 17.35
C MET A 156 -16.40 -1.13 18.04
N GLY A 157 -16.36 -1.17 19.36
CA GLY A 157 -17.52 -0.93 20.21
C GLY A 157 -17.12 -0.83 21.68
N PHE A 158 -18.01 -1.33 22.54
CA PHE A 158 -17.83 -1.38 23.99
C PHE A 158 -18.08 -2.79 24.51
N GLN A 159 -19.18 -3.02 25.21
CA GLN A 159 -19.52 -4.34 25.71
C GLN A 159 -20.09 -5.20 24.57
N ASP A 160 -19.63 -6.45 24.47
CA ASP A 160 -20.11 -7.44 23.49
C ASP A 160 -19.89 -7.00 22.02
N THR A 161 -18.71 -6.45 21.71
CA THR A 161 -18.41 -5.83 20.39
C THR A 161 -18.46 -6.81 19.21
N TYR A 162 -17.84 -7.99 19.32
CA TYR A 162 -17.73 -8.98 18.25
C TYR A 162 -18.25 -10.35 18.67
N TYR A 163 -19.33 -10.79 18.03
CA TYR A 163 -19.96 -12.10 18.27
C TYR A 163 -19.60 -13.12 17.19
N THR A 164 -19.09 -14.29 17.60
CA THR A 164 -18.94 -15.46 16.73
C THR A 164 -19.97 -16.54 17.09
N GLY A 165 -20.77 -16.94 16.12
CA GLY A 165 -21.95 -17.78 16.35
C GLY A 165 -21.89 -19.14 15.68
N ARG A 166 -22.75 -20.03 16.20
CA ARG A 166 -23.11 -21.32 15.60
C ARG A 166 -21.97 -22.33 15.48
N ASN A 167 -20.90 -22.18 16.27
CA ASN A 167 -19.72 -23.05 16.20
C ASN A 167 -19.05 -23.08 14.81
N LEU A 168 -19.12 -21.98 14.06
CA LEU A 168 -18.57 -21.87 12.69
C LEU A 168 -17.18 -21.21 12.67
N ARG A 169 -16.50 -21.31 11.52
CA ARG A 169 -15.10 -20.88 11.36
C ARG A 169 -14.99 -19.44 10.88
N SER A 170 -14.06 -18.68 11.47
CA SER A 170 -13.71 -17.34 11.01
C SER A 170 -12.23 -17.03 11.15
N TYR A 171 -11.66 -16.30 10.20
CA TYR A 171 -10.26 -15.92 10.17
C TYR A 171 -10.09 -14.40 10.07
N HIS A 172 -9.18 -13.86 10.88
CA HIS A 172 -8.92 -12.42 10.98
C HIS A 172 -7.42 -12.19 10.81
N GLN A 173 -7.04 -11.39 9.81
CA GLN A 173 -5.65 -11.02 9.55
C GLN A 173 -5.50 -9.51 9.62
N GLU A 174 -4.48 -9.03 10.34
CA GLU A 174 -4.15 -7.60 10.44
C GLU A 174 -5.33 -6.71 10.91
N CYS A 175 -6.27 -7.27 11.68
CA CYS A 175 -7.45 -6.56 12.14
C CYS A 175 -7.19 -5.79 13.44
N ILE A 176 -7.97 -4.73 13.68
CA ILE A 176 -8.03 -4.02 14.96
C ILE A 176 -9.37 -4.33 15.63
N ILE A 177 -9.35 -4.91 16.83
CA ILE A 177 -10.57 -5.21 17.59
C ILE A 177 -10.51 -4.49 18.93
N GLU A 178 -11.53 -3.67 19.23
CA GLU A 178 -11.53 -2.88 20.46
C GLU A 178 -12.89 -2.86 21.17
N GLY A 179 -12.83 -2.91 22.51
CA GLY A 179 -14.03 -2.88 23.34
C GLY A 179 -13.73 -2.87 24.83
N THR A 180 -14.77 -3.04 25.64
CA THR A 180 -14.70 -3.00 27.10
C THR A 180 -14.83 -4.39 27.72
N THR A 181 -16.06 -4.90 27.84
CA THR A 181 -16.36 -6.17 28.53
C THR A 181 -16.77 -7.22 27.52
N ASP A 182 -16.16 -8.40 27.61
CA ASP A 182 -16.49 -9.58 26.80
C ASP A 182 -16.55 -9.26 25.30
N PHE A 183 -15.65 -8.38 24.84
CA PHE A 183 -15.80 -7.75 23.53
C PHE A 183 -15.48 -8.68 22.35
N ILE A 184 -14.94 -9.88 22.62
CA ILE A 184 -14.89 -11.02 21.68
C ILE A 184 -15.59 -12.21 22.37
N TYR A 185 -16.80 -12.56 21.93
CA TYR A 185 -17.67 -13.52 22.63
C TYR A 185 -18.48 -14.40 21.67
N GLY A 186 -19.03 -15.50 22.18
CA GLY A 186 -19.75 -16.49 21.37
C GLY A 186 -19.07 -17.87 21.36
N ASP A 187 -19.45 -18.75 20.44
CA ASP A 187 -19.07 -20.18 20.42
C ASP A 187 -18.26 -20.61 19.18
N GLY A 188 -17.86 -19.67 18.32
CA GLY A 188 -17.14 -19.94 17.09
C GLY A 188 -15.72 -20.50 17.27
N ILE A 189 -15.16 -20.93 16.14
CA ILE A 189 -13.76 -21.33 15.98
C ILE A 189 -13.09 -20.19 15.21
N ALA A 190 -12.34 -19.34 15.91
CA ALA A 190 -11.81 -18.10 15.35
C ALA A 190 -10.29 -18.02 15.53
N LEU A 191 -9.58 -17.76 14.44
CA LEU A 191 -8.17 -17.40 14.46
C LEU A 191 -8.01 -15.91 14.20
N PHE A 192 -7.27 -15.25 15.09
CA PHE A 192 -6.80 -13.88 14.95
C PHE A 192 -5.29 -13.94 14.78
N GLU A 193 -4.80 -13.52 13.61
CA GLU A 193 -3.38 -13.56 13.24
C GLU A 193 -2.90 -12.14 12.92
N ASP A 194 -1.80 -11.72 13.57
CA ASP A 194 -1.22 -10.38 13.42
C ASP A 194 -2.20 -9.23 13.73
N CYS A 195 -3.20 -9.49 14.58
CA CYS A 195 -4.21 -8.51 14.98
C CYS A 195 -3.76 -7.62 16.14
N THR A 196 -4.35 -6.43 16.24
CA THR A 196 -4.25 -5.56 17.42
C THR A 196 -5.54 -5.62 18.24
N ILE A 197 -5.43 -6.01 19.49
CA ILE A 197 -6.56 -6.13 20.43
C ILE A 197 -6.46 -5.00 21.46
N VAL A 198 -7.48 -4.15 21.53
CA VAL A 198 -7.44 -2.89 22.29
C VAL A 198 -8.45 -2.88 23.43
N ASN A 199 -7.97 -2.86 24.66
CA ASN A 199 -8.79 -2.71 25.85
C ASN A 199 -9.18 -1.24 26.09
N ARG A 200 -10.47 -0.97 26.23
CA ARG A 200 -11.01 0.37 26.58
C ARG A 200 -11.46 0.50 28.03
N ARG A 201 -11.37 -0.59 28.81
CA ARG A 201 -11.74 -0.64 30.24
C ARG A 201 -11.06 -1.82 30.92
N ASP A 202 -10.91 -1.69 32.23
CA ASP A 202 -10.60 -2.79 33.17
C ASP A 202 -11.70 -3.86 33.16
N SER A 203 -11.61 -4.78 32.22
CA SER A 203 -12.54 -5.89 32.03
C SER A 203 -11.94 -7.01 31.17
N HIS A 204 -12.77 -7.88 30.60
CA HIS A 204 -12.35 -9.11 29.93
C HIS A 204 -12.35 -8.96 28.41
N ILE A 205 -11.27 -9.41 27.75
CA ILE A 205 -11.18 -9.45 26.28
C ILE A 205 -12.16 -10.49 25.73
N THR A 206 -12.01 -11.74 26.18
CA THR A 206 -12.78 -12.87 25.62
C THR A 206 -13.83 -13.45 26.56
N ALA A 207 -14.94 -13.91 25.98
CA ALA A 207 -15.97 -14.71 26.65
C ALA A 207 -16.48 -15.85 25.75
N HIS A 208 -15.64 -16.88 25.53
CA HIS A 208 -16.02 -18.05 24.74
C HIS A 208 -17.09 -18.88 25.46
N SER A 209 -18.08 -19.35 24.71
CA SER A 209 -19.39 -19.75 25.25
C SER A 209 -19.73 -21.22 25.05
N GLN A 210 -18.80 -21.99 24.48
CA GLN A 210 -19.06 -23.38 24.15
C GLN A 210 -19.42 -24.22 25.37
N LYS A 211 -20.39 -25.12 25.21
CA LYS A 211 -20.86 -26.02 26.26
C LYS A 211 -20.42 -27.46 26.01
N LEU A 212 -20.24 -28.21 27.09
CA LEU A 212 -20.03 -29.66 27.00
C LEU A 212 -21.28 -30.32 26.41
N LYS A 213 -21.08 -31.31 25.53
CA LYS A 213 -22.14 -32.21 25.05
C LYS A 213 -21.85 -33.60 25.59
N GLU A 214 -22.79 -34.16 26.34
CA GLU A 214 -22.60 -35.48 26.98
C GLU A 214 -21.31 -35.55 27.82
N GLY A 215 -20.98 -34.45 28.50
CA GLY A 215 -19.77 -34.33 29.33
C GLY A 215 -18.45 -34.20 28.56
N LYS A 216 -18.47 -34.06 27.23
CA LYS A 216 -17.28 -33.98 26.39
C LYS A 216 -17.15 -32.64 25.68
N HIS A 217 -15.91 -32.24 25.42
CA HIS A 217 -15.63 -31.17 24.47
C HIS A 217 -15.98 -31.63 23.08
N VAL A 218 -16.69 -30.77 22.36
CA VAL A 218 -17.06 -31.01 20.97
C VAL A 218 -16.21 -30.19 20.00
N ASN A 219 -15.48 -29.17 20.46
CA ASN A 219 -14.52 -28.41 19.63
C ASN A 219 -13.10 -28.70 20.12
N LYS A 220 -12.18 -28.96 19.18
CA LYS A 220 -10.72 -29.06 19.43
C LYS A 220 -10.11 -27.68 19.66
N PHE A 221 -10.63 -26.66 18.99
CA PHE A 221 -10.20 -25.26 19.06
C PHE A 221 -11.37 -24.33 19.41
N GLY A 222 -11.07 -23.10 19.83
CA GLY A 222 -12.06 -22.06 20.08
C GLY A 222 -11.52 -20.75 19.55
N TYR A 223 -11.20 -19.81 20.44
CA TYR A 223 -10.47 -18.60 20.06
C TYR A 223 -8.97 -18.83 20.13
N VAL A 224 -8.27 -18.50 19.05
CA VAL A 224 -6.82 -18.59 18.93
C VAL A 224 -6.31 -17.23 18.50
N PHE A 225 -5.40 -16.65 19.27
CA PHE A 225 -4.68 -15.42 18.93
C PHE A 225 -3.23 -15.79 18.65
N GLN A 226 -2.73 -15.45 17.47
CA GLN A 226 -1.36 -15.71 17.04
C GLN A 226 -0.69 -14.40 16.64
N ASN A 227 0.50 -14.15 17.19
CA ASN A 227 1.31 -12.96 16.89
C ASN A 227 0.57 -11.62 17.10
N CYS A 228 -0.45 -11.60 17.97
CA CYS A 228 -1.26 -10.42 18.19
C CYS A 228 -0.60 -9.45 19.19
N THR A 229 -0.92 -8.17 19.07
CA THR A 229 -0.58 -7.15 20.08
C THR A 229 -1.79 -6.85 20.96
N ILE A 230 -1.65 -7.01 22.27
CA ILE A 230 -2.69 -6.70 23.26
C ILE A 230 -2.30 -5.40 23.98
N LYS A 231 -3.06 -4.33 23.74
CA LYS A 231 -2.74 -2.99 24.29
C LYS A 231 -3.96 -2.31 24.89
N LYS A 232 -3.73 -1.27 25.70
CA LYS A 232 -4.80 -0.36 26.13
C LYS A 232 -5.07 0.69 25.05
N HIS A 233 -6.29 1.19 25.02
CA HIS A 233 -6.63 2.36 24.22
C HIS A 233 -5.83 3.57 24.74
N PRO A 234 -5.22 4.40 23.86
CA PRO A 234 -4.34 5.49 24.29
C PRO A 234 -5.05 6.51 25.19
N ASP A 235 -6.34 6.76 24.91
CA ASP A 235 -7.14 7.77 25.63
C ASP A 235 -7.96 7.19 26.80
N GLU A 236 -7.71 5.94 27.22
CA GLU A 236 -8.47 5.29 28.30
C GLU A 236 -7.53 4.82 29.41
N GLU A 237 -7.95 5.03 30.66
CA GLU A 237 -7.25 4.51 31.83
C GLU A 237 -7.61 3.02 32.02
N VAL A 238 -6.68 2.15 31.64
CA VAL A 238 -6.80 0.70 31.78
C VAL A 238 -5.54 0.16 32.45
N SER A 239 -5.73 -0.60 33.52
CA SER A 239 -4.66 -1.20 34.32
C SER A 239 -4.99 -2.59 34.88
N GLN A 240 -6.25 -3.03 34.79
CA GLN A 240 -6.77 -4.28 35.37
C GLN A 240 -7.54 -5.13 34.35
N ALA A 241 -7.13 -5.15 33.08
CA ALA A 241 -7.75 -5.99 32.07
C ALA A 241 -7.37 -7.47 32.24
N THR A 242 -8.20 -8.37 31.71
CA THR A 242 -7.91 -9.82 31.65
C THR A 242 -8.06 -10.34 30.21
N LEU A 243 -7.29 -11.37 29.86
CA LEU A 243 -7.34 -12.10 28.59
C LEU A 243 -8.69 -12.77 28.31
N GLY A 244 -9.47 -13.08 29.36
CA GLY A 244 -10.82 -13.60 29.22
C GLY A 244 -11.42 -14.25 30.44
N ARG A 245 -12.68 -14.69 30.29
CA ARG A 245 -13.43 -15.51 31.26
C ARG A 245 -14.32 -16.55 30.58
N PRO A 246 -14.51 -17.76 31.15
CA PRO A 246 -15.24 -18.84 30.47
C PRO A 246 -16.75 -18.67 30.58
N TRP A 247 -17.40 -18.16 29.53
CA TRP A 247 -18.87 -18.00 29.50
C TRP A 247 -19.59 -19.37 29.43
N GLY A 248 -19.00 -20.32 28.72
CA GLY A 248 -19.42 -21.73 28.66
C GLY A 248 -18.47 -22.66 29.43
N ASN A 249 -18.97 -23.83 29.84
CA ASN A 249 -18.19 -24.84 30.56
C ASN A 249 -17.29 -25.70 29.63
N ALA A 250 -17.30 -25.45 28.32
CA ALA A 250 -16.34 -26.03 27.38
C ALA A 250 -15.59 -24.94 26.61
N ALA A 251 -15.51 -23.72 27.17
CA ALA A 251 -14.86 -22.56 26.57
C ALA A 251 -13.38 -22.86 26.26
N ARG A 252 -12.90 -22.44 25.09
CA ARG A 252 -11.49 -22.64 24.68
C ARG A 252 -10.90 -21.34 24.16
N VAL A 253 -9.81 -20.86 24.77
CA VAL A 253 -9.11 -19.63 24.37
C VAL A 253 -7.60 -19.82 24.50
N VAL A 254 -6.84 -19.48 23.46
CA VAL A 254 -5.39 -19.64 23.41
C VAL A 254 -4.72 -18.40 22.83
N TYR A 255 -3.65 -17.92 23.48
CA TYR A 255 -2.78 -16.85 22.97
C TYR A 255 -1.37 -17.41 22.72
N LEU A 256 -0.87 -17.33 21.49
CA LEU A 256 0.45 -17.78 21.08
C LEU A 256 1.27 -16.63 20.51
N ASN A 257 2.51 -16.46 20.99
CA ASN A 257 3.48 -15.49 20.49
C ASN A 257 2.99 -14.02 20.51
N CYS A 258 2.02 -13.70 21.38
CA CYS A 258 1.45 -12.36 21.47
C CYS A 258 2.30 -11.42 22.33
N GLU A 259 2.30 -10.13 22.02
CA GLU A 259 2.85 -9.07 22.87
C GLU A 259 1.75 -8.57 23.81
N ILE A 260 1.91 -8.75 25.12
CA ILE A 260 0.89 -8.44 26.12
C ILE A 260 1.30 -7.22 26.96
N GLY A 261 0.55 -6.12 26.80
CA GLY A 261 0.77 -4.87 27.50
C GLY A 261 0.60 -4.94 29.04
N PRO A 262 1.14 -3.95 29.77
CA PRO A 262 1.25 -3.98 31.23
C PRO A 262 -0.09 -3.82 31.95
N HIS A 263 -1.14 -3.42 31.23
CA HIS A 263 -2.49 -3.25 31.74
C HIS A 263 -3.23 -4.58 31.98
N VAL A 264 -2.68 -5.70 31.53
CA VAL A 264 -3.22 -7.03 31.79
C VAL A 264 -2.73 -7.52 33.16
N VAL A 265 -3.67 -7.90 34.02
CA VAL A 265 -3.37 -8.35 35.39
C VAL A 265 -2.50 -9.61 35.41
N ALA A 266 -1.73 -9.78 36.48
CA ALA A 266 -0.84 -10.93 36.65
C ALA A 266 -1.56 -12.29 36.57
N THR A 267 -2.78 -12.39 37.09
CA THR A 267 -3.60 -13.62 37.01
C THR A 267 -3.99 -13.98 35.57
N GLY A 268 -3.91 -13.02 34.64
CA GLY A 268 -4.20 -13.14 33.21
C GLY A 268 -5.69 -13.33 32.89
N TRP A 269 -6.36 -14.19 33.63
CA TRP A 269 -7.71 -14.68 33.36
C TRP A 269 -8.64 -14.44 34.55
N SER A 270 -9.94 -14.60 34.34
CA SER A 270 -10.94 -14.49 35.40
C SER A 270 -11.92 -15.68 35.37
N PRO A 271 -12.31 -16.24 36.53
CA PRO A 271 -13.40 -17.21 36.58
C PRO A 271 -14.74 -16.53 36.23
N TRP A 272 -15.69 -17.32 35.75
CA TRP A 272 -17.05 -16.80 35.58
C TRP A 272 -17.73 -16.68 36.95
N ARG A 273 -18.16 -15.47 37.33
CA ARG A 273 -18.80 -15.25 38.62
C ARG A 273 -20.08 -16.09 38.76
N GLY A 274 -20.13 -16.90 39.82
CA GLY A 274 -21.28 -17.75 40.13
C GLY A 274 -21.41 -19.02 39.29
N ARG A 275 -20.41 -19.38 38.47
CA ARG A 275 -20.38 -20.64 37.72
C ARG A 275 -18.98 -21.26 37.72
N ASP A 276 -18.93 -22.58 37.90
CA ASP A 276 -17.67 -23.34 37.92
C ASP A 276 -17.19 -23.75 36.51
N ASN A 277 -17.49 -22.94 35.50
CA ASN A 277 -17.10 -23.21 34.11
C ASN A 277 -15.58 -23.41 33.93
N HIS A 278 -14.78 -22.74 34.76
CA HIS A 278 -13.31 -22.82 34.75
C HIS A 278 -12.77 -24.21 35.09
N GLN A 279 -13.57 -25.10 35.70
CA GLN A 279 -13.15 -26.48 35.99
C GLN A 279 -12.97 -27.33 34.72
N THR A 280 -13.62 -26.95 33.64
CA THR A 280 -13.67 -27.72 32.38
C THR A 280 -13.30 -26.90 31.15
N ALA A 281 -13.12 -25.58 31.27
CA ALA A 281 -12.62 -24.72 30.20
C ALA A 281 -11.13 -25.00 29.89
N PHE A 282 -10.71 -24.71 28.67
CA PHE A 282 -9.32 -24.84 28.21
C PHE A 282 -8.74 -23.47 27.85
N TYR A 283 -8.03 -22.85 28.80
CA TYR A 283 -7.44 -21.53 28.63
C TYR A 283 -5.92 -21.66 28.70
N ALA A 284 -5.22 -21.25 27.64
CA ALA A 284 -3.78 -21.48 27.54
C ALA A 284 -2.99 -20.34 26.88
N GLU A 285 -1.69 -20.31 27.16
CA GLU A 285 -0.73 -19.37 26.58
C GLU A 285 0.52 -20.12 26.10
N TYR A 286 1.20 -19.58 25.08
CA TYR A 286 2.49 -20.08 24.61
C TYR A 286 3.38 -18.94 24.13
N SER A 287 4.60 -18.84 24.67
CA SER A 287 5.64 -17.91 24.21
C SER A 287 5.19 -16.45 24.03
N ASN A 288 4.23 -15.98 24.84
CA ASN A 288 3.81 -14.59 24.86
C ASN A 288 4.88 -13.71 25.50
N ARG A 289 5.05 -12.48 24.99
CA ARG A 289 6.02 -11.48 25.43
C ARG A 289 5.32 -10.26 26.03
N GLY A 290 6.11 -9.30 26.52
CA GLY A 290 5.62 -8.06 27.12
C GLY A 290 5.34 -8.13 28.62
N PRO A 291 5.19 -6.97 29.27
CA PRO A 291 5.09 -6.86 30.73
C PRO A 291 3.80 -7.47 31.34
N GLY A 292 2.74 -7.66 30.54
CA GLY A 292 1.54 -8.39 30.95
C GLY A 292 1.65 -9.91 30.82
N SER A 293 2.69 -10.42 30.16
CA SER A 293 2.99 -11.86 30.06
C SER A 293 3.67 -12.34 31.34
N GLN A 294 2.89 -12.90 32.27
CA GLN A 294 3.36 -13.36 33.59
C GLN A 294 2.92 -14.81 33.83
N PRO A 295 3.46 -15.80 33.08
CA PRO A 295 2.97 -17.18 33.08
C PRO A 295 3.00 -17.83 34.48
N ASN A 296 4.01 -17.52 35.29
CA ASN A 296 4.17 -18.06 36.65
C ASN A 296 3.18 -17.50 37.67
N LYS A 297 2.39 -16.47 37.31
CA LYS A 297 1.38 -15.85 38.19
C LYS A 297 -0.05 -16.07 37.70
N ARG A 298 -0.25 -16.86 36.63
CA ARG A 298 -1.57 -17.16 36.09
C ARG A 298 -2.40 -17.99 37.05
N LEU A 299 -3.73 -17.96 36.86
CA LEU A 299 -4.64 -18.77 37.67
C LEU A 299 -4.31 -20.27 37.52
N PRO A 300 -4.35 -21.07 38.61
CA PRO A 300 -3.89 -22.46 38.59
C PRO A 300 -4.61 -23.41 37.60
N TRP A 301 -5.82 -23.07 37.16
CA TRP A 301 -6.60 -23.87 36.21
C TRP A 301 -6.27 -23.57 34.74
N THR A 302 -5.41 -22.57 34.49
CA THR A 302 -4.94 -22.21 33.14
C THR A 302 -3.64 -22.95 32.81
N ARG A 303 -3.27 -23.00 31.54
CA ARG A 303 -2.15 -23.82 31.06
C ARG A 303 -1.10 -22.99 30.32
N GLN A 304 0.16 -23.37 30.46
CA GLN A 304 1.18 -23.04 29.48
C GLN A 304 1.31 -24.23 28.54
N LEU A 305 1.23 -24.01 27.24
CA LEU A 305 1.40 -25.08 26.27
C LEU A 305 2.89 -25.47 26.20
N THR A 306 3.13 -26.75 25.92
CA THR A 306 4.44 -27.21 25.43
C THR A 306 4.65 -26.81 23.97
N GLU A 307 5.88 -26.87 23.48
CA GLU A 307 6.18 -26.63 22.06
C GLU A 307 5.43 -27.61 21.16
N GLU A 308 5.35 -28.88 21.56
CA GLU A 308 4.60 -29.91 20.84
C GLU A 308 3.10 -29.60 20.78
N GLU A 309 2.50 -29.16 21.89
CA GLU A 309 1.10 -28.72 21.91
C GLU A 309 0.87 -27.47 21.07
N ALA A 310 1.78 -26.49 21.16
CA ALA A 310 1.72 -25.25 20.39
C ALA A 310 1.84 -25.50 18.89
N SER A 311 2.67 -26.47 18.46
CA SER A 311 2.82 -26.87 17.05
C SER A 311 1.53 -27.37 16.41
N GLN A 312 0.52 -27.76 17.20
CA GLN A 312 -0.78 -28.19 16.70
C GLN A 312 -1.67 -27.01 16.27
N TYR A 313 -1.39 -25.79 16.74
CA TYR A 313 -2.15 -24.58 16.42
C TYR A 313 -1.69 -23.98 15.09
N THR A 314 -1.72 -24.77 14.02
CA THR A 314 -1.58 -24.25 12.66
C THR A 314 -2.95 -23.87 12.10
N LYS A 315 -3.00 -22.86 11.23
CA LYS A 315 -4.22 -22.45 10.50
C LYS A 315 -4.97 -23.65 9.91
N GLY A 316 -4.24 -24.52 9.20
CA GLY A 316 -4.80 -25.72 8.60
C GLY A 316 -5.35 -26.76 9.60
N ASN A 317 -4.83 -26.85 10.82
CA ASN A 317 -5.38 -27.72 11.86
C ASN A 317 -6.59 -27.12 12.56
N ILE A 318 -6.55 -25.81 12.84
CA ILE A 318 -7.62 -25.08 13.52
C ILE A 318 -8.93 -25.19 12.75
N PHE A 319 -8.85 -25.14 11.42
CA PHE A 319 -10.00 -25.06 10.53
C PHE A 319 -10.38 -26.37 9.82
N LYS A 320 -9.83 -27.52 10.22
CA LYS A 320 -10.28 -28.84 9.72
C LYS A 320 -11.77 -29.05 9.98
N ALA A 321 -12.44 -29.78 9.08
CA ALA A 321 -13.85 -30.13 9.25
C ALA A 321 -14.09 -30.92 10.53
N ASP A 322 -13.15 -31.79 10.89
CA ASP A 322 -13.21 -32.65 12.07
C ASP A 322 -12.77 -31.93 13.37
N SER A 323 -12.46 -30.64 13.30
CA SER A 323 -12.11 -29.82 14.47
C SER A 323 -13.30 -29.63 15.41
N THR A 324 -14.53 -29.90 14.96
CA THR A 324 -15.72 -29.86 15.79
C THR A 324 -16.74 -30.94 15.45
N THR A 325 -17.50 -31.38 16.46
CA THR A 325 -18.72 -32.19 16.32
C THR A 325 -19.99 -31.39 16.69
N ALA A 326 -19.86 -30.08 16.92
CA ALA A 326 -20.96 -29.19 17.31
C ALA A 326 -21.76 -28.68 16.11
N ALA A 327 -21.12 -28.58 14.95
CA ALA A 327 -21.70 -28.17 13.68
C ALA A 327 -21.21 -29.09 12.55
N HIS A 328 -21.98 -29.15 11.46
CA HIS A 328 -21.50 -29.78 10.24
C HIS A 328 -20.71 -28.73 9.46
N LEU A 329 -19.39 -28.95 9.34
CA LEU A 329 -18.51 -28.11 8.55
C LEU A 329 -18.31 -28.72 7.16
N ASP A 330 -18.44 -27.88 6.14
CA ASP A 330 -18.23 -28.29 4.76
C ASP A 330 -16.73 -28.23 4.44
N GLY A 331 -16.09 -29.40 4.48
CA GLY A 331 -14.70 -29.63 4.11
C GLY A 331 -13.66 -29.02 5.05
N ASP A 332 -12.41 -29.44 4.86
CA ASP A 332 -11.26 -28.75 5.47
C ASP A 332 -11.11 -27.37 4.84
N TRP A 333 -10.69 -26.39 5.63
CA TRP A 333 -10.53 -25.02 5.16
C TRP A 333 -9.16 -24.49 5.59
N ASN A 334 -8.46 -23.83 4.67
CA ASN A 334 -7.23 -23.10 4.94
C ASN A 334 -7.33 -21.75 4.22
N PRO A 335 -7.71 -20.66 4.91
CA PRO A 335 -7.92 -19.39 4.26
C PRO A 335 -6.62 -18.84 3.65
N ASP A 336 -6.66 -18.55 2.35
CA ASP A 336 -5.65 -17.77 1.65
C ASP A 336 -6.20 -16.37 1.36
N VAL A 337 -5.66 -15.37 2.04
CA VAL A 337 -6.10 -13.98 1.87
C VAL A 337 -5.62 -13.42 0.54
N SER A 338 -4.52 -13.91 -0.02
CA SER A 338 -4.00 -13.42 -1.30
C SER A 338 -4.94 -13.72 -2.47
N GLU A 339 -5.66 -14.84 -2.42
CA GLU A 339 -6.68 -15.22 -3.42
C GLU A 339 -7.98 -14.43 -3.26
N LEU A 340 -8.28 -13.95 -2.05
CA LEU A 340 -9.47 -13.15 -1.73
C LEU A 340 -9.21 -11.64 -1.78
N TYR A 341 -7.93 -11.25 -1.82
CA TYR A 341 -7.49 -9.87 -1.76
C TYR A 341 -7.99 -9.14 -3.00
N VAL A 342 -8.90 -8.19 -2.79
CA VAL A 342 -9.25 -7.24 -3.83
C VAL A 342 -8.20 -6.13 -3.73
N ALA A 343 -7.38 -5.99 -4.77
CA ALA A 343 -6.46 -4.88 -4.93
C ALA A 343 -7.27 -3.59 -5.14
N THR A 344 -7.81 -3.06 -4.04
CA THR A 344 -8.03 -1.63 -3.91
C THR A 344 -6.65 -0.99 -4.03
N GLY A 345 -6.54 0.20 -4.63
CA GLY A 345 -5.26 0.94 -4.74
C GLY A 345 -4.49 1.15 -3.42
N THR A 346 -4.92 0.59 -2.30
CA THR A 346 -4.39 0.65 -0.93
C THR A 346 -2.97 0.14 -0.69
N ALA A 347 -2.22 -0.30 -1.72
CA ALA A 347 -0.75 -0.21 -1.65
C ALA A 347 -0.28 1.25 -1.42
N LEU A 348 -1.17 2.23 -1.64
CA LEU A 348 -1.01 3.67 -1.40
C LEU A 348 -1.07 4.14 0.07
N LEU A 349 -1.45 3.30 1.05
CA LEU A 349 -1.66 3.79 2.43
C LEU A 349 -0.42 3.74 3.32
N GLN A 350 0.59 2.93 3.00
CA GLN A 350 1.88 2.98 3.69
C GLN A 350 2.80 3.90 2.89
N LYS A 351 2.95 5.15 3.36
CA LYS A 351 3.85 6.11 2.72
C LYS A 351 5.26 5.54 2.68
N SER A 352 6.00 5.83 1.60
CA SER A 352 7.42 5.50 1.57
C SER A 352 8.20 6.45 2.46
N ARG A 353 9.23 5.96 3.14
CA ARG A 353 10.14 6.81 3.92
C ARG A 353 11.19 7.39 2.98
N VAL A 354 11.39 8.71 3.03
CA VAL A 354 12.38 9.41 2.21
C VAL A 354 13.27 10.30 3.06
N LEU A 355 14.55 10.37 2.72
CA LEU A 355 15.50 11.32 3.28
C LEU A 355 16.32 11.90 2.14
N VAL A 356 16.38 13.23 2.06
CA VAL A 356 17.07 13.95 0.99
C VAL A 356 18.33 14.62 1.54
N THR A 357 19.45 14.48 0.81
CA THR A 357 20.64 15.32 0.97
C THR A 357 20.86 16.17 -0.28
N SER A 358 20.98 17.48 -0.13
CA SER A 358 20.95 18.43 -1.25
C SER A 358 21.92 19.61 -1.02
N ASP A 359 22.58 20.06 -2.06
CA ASP A 359 23.58 21.13 -2.04
C ASP A 359 23.06 22.49 -2.54
N GLY A 360 21.77 22.57 -2.83
CA GLY A 360 21.04 23.82 -3.05
C GLY A 360 21.42 24.53 -4.35
N GLU A 361 21.83 23.79 -5.39
CA GLU A 361 21.93 24.34 -6.75
C GLU A 361 20.57 24.87 -7.23
N ILE A 362 20.56 25.51 -8.39
CA ILE A 362 19.34 26.08 -8.95
C ILE A 362 18.31 24.97 -9.26
N ASP A 363 18.76 23.79 -9.68
CA ASP A 363 17.92 22.61 -9.87
C ASP A 363 17.44 21.98 -8.58
N ASP A 364 18.22 21.99 -7.50
CA ASP A 364 17.70 21.59 -6.18
C ASP A 364 16.58 22.53 -5.72
N GLN A 365 16.72 23.83 -5.99
CA GLN A 365 15.71 24.85 -5.68
C GLN A 365 14.43 24.64 -6.50
N CYS A 366 14.53 24.32 -7.79
CA CYS A 366 13.39 23.91 -8.61
C CYS A 366 12.75 22.62 -8.08
N SER A 367 13.57 21.61 -7.80
CA SER A 367 13.14 20.29 -7.31
C SER A 367 12.48 20.39 -5.93
N MET A 368 12.93 21.29 -5.06
CA MET A 368 12.39 21.52 -3.72
C MET A 368 10.95 22.04 -3.76
N VAL A 369 10.60 22.92 -4.70
CA VAL A 369 9.22 23.37 -4.89
C VAL A 369 8.31 22.17 -5.17
N ARG A 370 8.69 21.33 -6.15
CA ARG A 370 7.91 20.14 -6.49
C ARG A 370 7.91 19.10 -5.37
N PHE A 371 9.04 18.85 -4.72
CA PHE A 371 9.14 17.92 -3.59
C PHE A 371 8.16 18.29 -2.46
N LEU A 372 8.08 19.57 -2.08
CA LEU A 372 7.16 20.04 -1.04
C LEU A 372 5.70 19.91 -1.45
N LEU A 373 5.36 20.12 -2.73
CA LEU A 373 4.02 19.87 -3.25
C LEU A 373 3.63 18.39 -3.30
N TYR A 374 4.57 17.46 -3.10
CA TYR A 374 4.29 16.02 -3.03
C TYR A 374 4.50 15.45 -1.61
N ALA A 375 4.71 16.30 -0.61
CA ALA A 375 5.00 15.87 0.76
C ALA A 375 3.89 14.99 1.40
N ASN A 376 2.67 15.02 0.87
CA ASN A 376 1.60 14.09 1.26
C ASN A 376 1.89 12.62 0.93
N GLU A 377 2.76 12.33 -0.05
CA GLU A 377 3.06 10.96 -0.51
C GLU A 377 4.07 10.21 0.36
N TRP A 378 4.83 10.92 1.20
CA TRP A 378 5.96 10.35 1.94
C TRP A 378 5.90 10.58 3.45
N ASP A 379 6.59 9.71 4.17
CA ASP A 379 7.10 10.02 5.49
C ASP A 379 8.50 10.62 5.31
N ILE A 380 8.58 11.94 5.37
CA ILE A 380 9.84 12.68 5.19
C ILE A 380 10.65 12.58 6.48
N GLU A 381 11.71 11.80 6.43
CA GLU A 381 12.58 11.55 7.57
C GLU A 381 13.65 12.62 7.73
N GLY A 382 14.07 13.28 6.64
CA GLY A 382 15.02 14.39 6.71
C GLY A 382 15.16 15.15 5.39
N ILE A 383 15.40 16.45 5.51
CA ILE A 383 15.85 17.35 4.44
C ILE A 383 17.20 17.92 4.90
N VAL A 384 18.29 17.48 4.30
CA VAL A 384 19.63 17.74 4.83
C VAL A 384 20.46 18.52 3.81
N THR A 385 20.84 19.74 4.17
CA THR A 385 21.78 20.54 3.38
C THR A 385 23.16 19.86 3.40
N SER A 386 23.75 19.59 2.24
CA SER A 386 25.02 18.86 2.05
C SER A 386 25.91 19.59 1.03
N SER A 387 27.14 19.11 0.80
CA SER A 387 27.98 19.58 -0.30
C SER A 387 27.98 18.64 -1.50
N SER A 388 28.51 19.12 -2.63
CA SER A 388 28.86 18.35 -3.82
C SER A 388 30.15 18.92 -4.46
N GLN A 389 30.53 18.41 -5.63
CA GLN A 389 31.56 19.02 -6.49
C GLN A 389 31.19 20.43 -7.01
N TYR A 390 29.90 20.79 -6.99
CA TYR A 390 29.40 22.07 -7.50
C TYR A 390 29.24 23.11 -6.39
N HIS A 391 28.59 22.77 -5.27
CA HIS A 391 28.34 23.67 -4.14
C HIS A 391 28.93 23.17 -2.81
N TRP A 392 29.66 24.05 -2.11
CA TRP A 392 30.16 23.86 -0.74
C TRP A 392 30.61 25.21 -0.14
N HIS A 393 30.91 25.27 1.16
CA HIS A 393 31.38 26.48 1.87
C HIS A 393 32.62 27.12 1.25
N GLY A 394 32.42 28.10 0.37
CA GLY A 394 33.51 28.77 -0.35
C GLY A 394 33.53 28.50 -1.85
N HIS A 395 32.59 27.70 -2.37
CA HIS A 395 32.36 27.49 -3.80
C HIS A 395 30.86 27.53 -4.10
N LYS A 396 30.39 28.67 -4.61
CA LYS A 396 29.00 28.92 -5.06
C LYS A 396 27.92 28.57 -4.02
N TRP A 397 28.26 28.63 -2.74
CA TRP A 397 27.37 28.24 -1.64
C TRP A 397 26.08 29.10 -1.58
N PRO A 398 24.88 28.49 -1.56
CA PRO A 398 23.62 29.22 -1.45
C PRO A 398 23.28 29.66 -0.01
N GLY A 399 24.01 29.16 0.98
CA GLY A 399 23.74 29.36 2.41
C GLY A 399 23.25 28.09 3.09
N ASP A 400 23.48 27.97 4.40
CA ASP A 400 23.09 26.75 5.16
C ASP A 400 21.56 26.62 5.30
N ASP A 401 20.87 27.75 5.24
CA ASP A 401 19.43 27.93 5.42
C ASP A 401 18.68 28.14 4.09
N TRP A 402 19.27 27.76 2.95
CA TRP A 402 18.69 27.96 1.62
C TRP A 402 17.28 27.33 1.45
N VAL A 403 16.96 26.29 2.23
CA VAL A 403 15.64 25.62 2.25
C VAL A 403 14.57 26.45 2.98
N GLN A 404 14.97 27.37 3.87
CA GLN A 404 14.07 28.10 4.76
C GLN A 404 13.00 28.95 4.04
N PRO A 405 13.32 29.68 2.94
CA PRO A 405 12.32 30.40 2.16
C PRO A 405 11.21 29.48 1.62
N TYR A 406 11.57 28.27 1.17
CA TYR A 406 10.63 27.28 0.63
C TYR A 406 9.71 26.71 1.72
N LEU A 407 10.24 26.40 2.91
CA LEU A 407 9.41 25.95 4.04
C LEU A 407 8.46 27.04 4.54
N THR A 408 8.92 28.30 4.51
CA THR A 408 8.08 29.46 4.84
C THR A 408 6.94 29.63 3.83
N ALA A 409 7.24 29.47 2.54
CA ALA A 409 6.24 29.53 1.49
C ALA A 409 5.27 28.34 1.52
N TYR A 410 5.76 27.13 1.83
CA TYR A 410 4.95 25.95 2.07
C TYR A 410 3.97 26.16 3.23
N ALA A 411 4.42 26.73 4.35
CA ALA A 411 3.55 27.04 5.48
C ALA A 411 2.38 27.96 5.10
N ALA A 412 2.58 28.87 4.15
CA ALA A 412 1.55 29.78 3.68
C ALA A 412 0.49 29.09 2.78
N VAL A 413 0.85 28.05 2.04
CA VAL A 413 -0.09 27.27 1.20
C VAL A 413 -0.65 26.03 1.90
N TYR A 414 -0.02 25.58 3.00
CA TYR A 414 -0.39 24.38 3.74
C TYR A 414 -1.88 24.29 4.13
N PRO A 415 -2.56 25.35 4.59
CA PRO A 415 -3.99 25.28 4.89
C PRO A 415 -4.85 24.86 3.70
N ASN A 416 -4.51 25.32 2.48
CA ASN A 416 -5.21 24.91 1.27
C ASN A 416 -4.84 23.47 0.87
N LEU A 417 -3.56 23.11 0.91
CA LEU A 417 -3.11 21.74 0.63
C LEU A 417 -3.83 20.69 1.49
N LEU A 418 -4.12 21.00 2.76
CA LEU A 418 -4.89 20.12 3.65
C LEU A 418 -6.34 19.89 3.22
N THR A 419 -6.93 20.80 2.44
CA THR A 419 -8.29 20.62 1.90
C THR A 419 -8.31 19.57 0.78
N HIS A 420 -7.19 19.42 0.06
CA HIS A 420 -7.00 18.43 -0.99
C HIS A 420 -6.54 17.08 -0.45
N ASP A 421 -5.64 17.09 0.54
CA ASP A 421 -5.18 15.86 1.18
C ASP A 421 -4.75 16.09 2.64
N SER A 422 -5.48 15.47 3.57
CA SER A 422 -5.16 15.53 5.00
C SER A 422 -3.79 14.94 5.38
N ARG A 423 -3.10 14.25 4.47
CA ARG A 423 -1.80 13.61 4.69
C ARG A 423 -0.61 14.56 4.56
N TYR A 424 -0.78 15.80 4.10
CA TYR A 424 0.34 16.75 4.06
C TYR A 424 0.94 16.97 5.47
N PRO A 425 2.27 16.92 5.63
CA PRO A 425 2.91 17.23 6.91
C PRO A 425 2.90 18.73 7.20
N THR A 426 2.87 19.12 8.47
CA THR A 426 2.96 20.54 8.83
C THR A 426 4.33 21.12 8.49
N ALA A 427 4.39 22.44 8.28
CA ALA A 427 5.66 23.13 8.08
C ALA A 427 6.59 23.00 9.29
N GLU A 428 6.05 23.00 10.52
CA GLU A 428 6.82 22.78 11.74
C GLU A 428 7.43 21.37 11.79
N PHE A 429 6.70 20.36 11.31
CA PHE A 429 7.24 19.02 11.19
C PHE A 429 8.41 19.01 10.20
N LEU A 430 8.24 19.56 8.99
CA LEU A 430 9.31 19.62 7.99
C LEU A 430 10.52 20.41 8.48
N GLN A 431 10.30 21.54 9.18
CA GLN A 431 11.36 22.31 9.81
C GLN A 431 12.12 21.48 10.85
N SER A 432 11.41 20.71 11.69
CA SER A 432 12.04 19.82 12.67
C SER A 432 12.82 18.66 12.04
N ARG A 433 12.59 18.41 10.74
CA ARG A 433 13.28 17.41 9.92
C ARG A 433 14.33 18.04 9.01
N THR A 434 14.64 19.33 9.16
CA THR A 434 15.64 20.02 8.34
C THR A 434 16.94 20.19 9.11
N PHE A 435 18.07 19.79 8.52
CA PHE A 435 19.37 19.78 9.18
C PHE A 435 20.50 20.24 8.26
N VAL A 436 21.57 20.76 8.85
CA VAL A 436 22.84 21.01 8.14
C VAL A 436 23.73 19.78 8.27
N GLY A 437 24.13 19.24 7.12
CA GLY A 437 25.06 18.14 6.96
C GLY A 437 26.50 18.61 6.76
N ASN A 438 27.29 17.78 6.08
CA ASN A 438 28.67 18.06 5.72
C ASN A 438 28.72 18.96 4.48
N VAL A 439 29.01 20.25 4.71
CA VAL A 439 28.94 21.32 3.70
C VAL A 439 30.28 21.99 3.42
N THR A 440 31.34 21.57 4.13
CA THR A 440 32.61 22.32 4.17
C THR A 440 33.45 22.21 2.90
N ALA A 441 33.42 21.06 2.22
CA ALA A 441 34.09 20.80 0.95
C ALA A 441 33.46 19.60 0.23
N GLU A 442 33.76 19.41 -1.07
CA GLU A 442 33.40 18.19 -1.80
C GLU A 442 33.95 16.96 -1.07
N GLY A 443 33.07 16.02 -0.73
CA GLY A 443 33.47 14.73 -0.15
C GLY A 443 33.95 14.79 1.30
N GLU A 444 33.82 15.92 2.00
CA GLU A 444 34.22 16.01 3.41
C GLU A 444 33.29 15.16 4.29
N MET A 445 33.85 14.23 5.05
CA MET A 445 33.10 13.31 5.92
C MET A 445 33.84 12.97 7.22
N ASP A 446 34.67 13.88 7.71
CA ASP A 446 35.39 13.73 8.98
C ASP A 446 34.61 14.37 10.14
N ILE A 447 33.84 15.42 9.88
CA ILE A 447 33.07 16.15 10.87
C ILE A 447 31.72 15.47 11.07
N ILE A 448 31.38 15.13 12.31
CA ILE A 448 30.01 14.72 12.67
C ILE A 448 29.14 15.97 12.73
N THR A 449 28.09 16.00 11.91
CA THR A 449 27.17 17.12 11.74
C THR A 449 25.76 16.79 12.26
N PRO A 450 24.92 17.79 12.58
CA PRO A 450 23.53 17.54 12.96
C PRO A 450 22.77 16.67 11.93
N GLY A 451 22.99 16.91 10.63
CA GLY A 451 22.43 16.11 9.56
C GLY A 451 22.88 14.65 9.59
N SER A 452 24.20 14.41 9.73
CA SER A 452 24.72 13.05 9.82
C SER A 452 24.21 12.31 11.07
N GLN A 453 24.10 12.97 12.22
CA GLN A 453 23.57 12.39 13.45
C GLN A 453 22.08 12.06 13.35
N HIS A 454 21.31 12.90 12.65
CA HIS A 454 19.90 12.62 12.41
C HIS A 454 19.71 11.42 11.49
N ILE A 455 20.52 11.28 10.44
CA ILE A 455 20.54 10.06 9.59
C ILE A 455 20.87 8.83 10.44
N VAL A 456 21.86 8.88 11.33
CA VAL A 456 22.19 7.79 12.27
C VAL A 456 20.96 7.42 13.10
N LYS A 457 20.29 8.42 13.70
CA LYS A 457 19.09 8.21 14.52
C LYS A 457 17.97 7.53 13.74
N VAL A 458 17.68 7.99 12.53
CA VAL A 458 16.62 7.42 11.66
C VAL A 458 16.95 5.98 11.30
N LEU A 459 18.21 5.68 11.00
CA LEU A 459 18.64 4.35 10.59
C LEU A 459 18.71 3.35 11.75
N LEU A 460 18.98 3.80 12.96
CA LEU A 460 18.95 2.98 14.17
C LEU A 460 17.56 2.85 14.80
N ASP A 461 16.52 3.50 14.25
CA ASP A 461 15.16 3.35 14.73
C ASP A 461 14.62 1.94 14.43
N GLU A 462 14.33 1.19 15.49
CA GLU A 462 13.78 -0.18 15.45
C GLU A 462 12.25 -0.20 15.52
N SER A 463 11.60 0.97 15.66
CA SER A 463 10.14 1.06 15.69
C SER A 463 9.51 1.04 14.29
N ASP A 464 10.31 1.23 13.24
CA ASP A 464 9.89 1.25 11.85
C ASP A 464 10.90 0.53 10.94
N ASP A 465 10.55 -0.71 10.60
CA ASP A 465 11.34 -1.58 9.70
C ASP A 465 11.08 -1.33 8.21
N ARG A 466 10.24 -0.35 7.87
CA ARG A 466 10.00 -0.04 6.46
C ARG A 466 11.28 0.42 5.78
N PRO A 467 11.41 0.11 4.48
CA PRO A 467 12.38 0.73 3.61
C PRO A 467 12.46 2.26 3.71
N ILE A 468 13.68 2.79 3.74
CA ILE A 468 13.97 4.21 3.56
C ILE A 468 14.80 4.45 2.30
N TRP A 469 14.32 5.37 1.46
CA TRP A 469 15.03 5.88 0.30
C TRP A 469 15.88 7.08 0.71
N ILE A 470 17.19 6.90 0.75
CA ILE A 470 18.15 7.98 0.97
C ILE A 470 18.57 8.50 -0.40
N GLN A 471 18.21 9.75 -0.67
CA GLN A 471 18.35 10.42 -1.95
C GLN A 471 19.49 11.44 -1.87
N ALA A 472 20.52 11.28 -2.70
CA ALA A 472 21.57 12.29 -2.84
C ALA A 472 21.32 13.09 -4.12
N TRP A 473 20.82 14.31 -3.94
CA TRP A 473 20.69 15.30 -5.00
C TRP A 473 22.08 15.87 -5.31
N GLY A 474 22.83 16.24 -4.26
CA GLY A 474 24.25 16.59 -4.34
C GLY A 474 25.21 15.42 -4.07
N GLY A 475 26.23 15.68 -3.24
CA GLY A 475 27.21 14.68 -2.81
C GLY A 475 26.65 13.67 -1.79
N THR A 476 27.37 12.55 -1.64
CA THR A 476 27.03 11.47 -0.70
C THR A 476 27.73 11.59 0.66
N ASN A 477 28.54 12.63 0.87
CA ASN A 477 29.42 12.78 2.03
C ASN A 477 28.71 12.81 3.38
N THR A 478 27.57 13.49 3.51
CA THR A 478 26.79 13.49 4.76
C THR A 478 26.24 12.10 5.09
N ILE A 479 25.81 11.36 4.06
CA ILE A 479 25.37 9.96 4.18
C ILE A 479 26.55 9.09 4.60
N ALA A 480 27.71 9.25 3.94
CA ALA A 480 28.93 8.52 4.24
C ALA A 480 29.38 8.75 5.69
N ARG A 481 29.34 10.00 6.18
CA ARG A 481 29.62 10.33 7.58
C ARG A 481 28.66 9.62 8.53
N ALA A 482 27.36 9.65 8.26
CA ALA A 482 26.37 8.98 9.09
C ALA A 482 26.63 7.47 9.19
N LEU A 483 26.85 6.82 8.04
CA LEU A 483 27.19 5.41 7.98
C LEU A 483 28.51 5.10 8.70
N ARG A 484 29.52 5.98 8.60
CA ARG A 484 30.78 5.83 9.35
C ARG A 484 30.59 5.92 10.85
N THR A 485 29.69 6.79 11.31
CA THR A 485 29.31 6.83 12.73
C THR A 485 28.64 5.53 13.17
N ILE A 486 27.74 4.93 12.37
CA ILE A 486 27.15 3.62 12.69
C ILE A 486 28.21 2.52 12.71
N GLU A 487 29.16 2.51 11.77
CA GLU A 487 30.26 1.56 11.77
C GLU A 487 31.14 1.70 13.03
N GLU A 488 31.46 2.93 13.43
CA GLU A 488 32.33 3.24 14.56
C GLU A 488 31.65 2.97 15.92
N GLU A 489 30.35 3.24 16.04
CA GLU A 489 29.62 3.20 17.33
C GLU A 489 28.68 1.99 17.48
N HIS A 490 28.16 1.45 16.38
CA HIS A 490 27.15 0.38 16.35
C HIS A 490 27.47 -0.70 15.26
N PRO A 491 28.69 -1.27 15.23
CA PRO A 491 29.10 -2.21 14.19
C PRO A 491 28.20 -3.46 14.12
N GLU A 492 27.59 -3.86 15.24
CA GLU A 492 26.64 -4.97 15.33
C GLU A 492 25.31 -4.71 14.61
N LYS A 493 24.96 -3.44 14.37
CA LYS A 493 23.71 -3.02 13.72
C LYS A 493 23.84 -2.78 12.22
N MET A 494 25.05 -2.81 11.66
CA MET A 494 25.28 -2.48 10.24
C MET A 494 24.42 -3.31 9.27
N ALA A 495 24.27 -4.63 9.51
CA ALA A 495 23.49 -5.50 8.64
C ALA A 495 21.98 -5.17 8.67
N GLU A 496 21.46 -4.91 9.86
CA GLU A 496 20.06 -4.51 10.08
C GLU A 496 19.78 -3.15 9.43
N VAL A 497 20.67 -2.17 9.66
CA VAL A 497 20.62 -0.85 9.03
C VAL A 497 20.65 -0.96 7.51
N ALA A 498 21.58 -1.75 6.96
CA ALA A 498 21.72 -1.93 5.52
C ALA A 498 20.44 -2.51 4.87
N HIS A 499 19.73 -3.40 5.57
CA HIS A 499 18.46 -3.96 5.09
C HIS A 499 17.34 -2.92 4.95
N LYS A 500 17.40 -1.83 5.72
CA LYS A 500 16.45 -0.72 5.66
C LYS A 500 16.78 0.29 4.55
N ILE A 501 18.03 0.38 4.09
CA ILE A 501 18.45 1.42 3.16
C ILE A 501 18.16 1.06 1.70
N ARG A 502 17.76 2.06 0.92
CA ARG A 502 17.83 2.10 -0.54
C ARG A 502 18.44 3.43 -0.94
N PHE A 503 19.37 3.43 -1.88
CA PHE A 503 20.01 4.65 -2.37
C PHE A 503 19.48 5.06 -3.74
N PHE A 504 19.27 6.36 -3.91
CA PHE A 504 19.06 6.98 -5.21
C PHE A 504 19.97 8.21 -5.33
N PHE A 505 20.92 8.18 -6.25
CA PHE A 505 21.88 9.26 -6.45
C PHE A 505 21.69 9.90 -7.81
N ILE A 506 21.76 11.23 -7.84
CA ILE A 506 21.78 12.03 -9.05
C ILE A 506 23.24 12.26 -9.40
N TRP A 507 23.79 11.34 -10.21
CA TRP A 507 25.23 11.08 -10.29
C TRP A 507 25.90 10.83 -8.93
N GLU A 508 27.14 10.38 -9.00
CA GLU A 508 28.05 10.44 -7.85
C GLU A 508 28.73 11.81 -7.84
N GLN A 509 28.15 12.79 -7.16
CA GLN A 509 28.65 14.17 -7.19
C GLN A 509 29.81 14.46 -6.23
N ASP A 510 30.21 13.49 -5.42
CA ASP A 510 31.50 13.46 -4.74
C ASP A 510 32.09 12.04 -4.83
N SER A 511 33.22 11.80 -4.15
CA SER A 511 33.91 10.51 -4.19
C SER A 511 33.51 9.53 -3.08
N THR A 512 32.71 9.94 -2.09
CA THR A 512 32.53 9.20 -0.83
C THR A 512 31.74 7.91 -0.98
N TYR A 513 30.86 7.81 -1.99
CA TYR A 513 30.28 6.52 -2.36
C TYR A 513 31.37 5.51 -2.76
N GLN A 514 32.31 5.89 -3.64
CA GLN A 514 33.37 4.98 -4.09
C GLN A 514 34.41 4.71 -3.01
N THR A 515 34.88 5.76 -2.32
CA THR A 515 36.01 5.67 -1.40
C THR A 515 35.62 5.07 -0.05
N TYR A 516 34.35 5.18 0.34
CA TYR A 516 33.87 4.71 1.63
C TYR A 516 32.65 3.79 1.52
N ILE A 517 31.47 4.28 1.09
CA ILE A 517 30.20 3.54 1.21
C ILE A 517 30.28 2.18 0.51
N ARG A 518 30.68 2.16 -0.77
CA ARG A 518 30.81 0.94 -1.57
C ARG A 518 31.80 -0.05 -0.96
N SER A 519 32.90 0.45 -0.40
CA SER A 519 33.95 -0.41 0.18
C SER A 519 33.54 -1.05 1.52
N GLN A 520 32.89 -0.31 2.41
CA GLN A 520 32.55 -0.79 3.76
C GLN A 520 31.16 -1.41 3.86
N TRP A 521 30.19 -0.86 3.11
CA TRP A 521 28.77 -1.23 3.18
C TRP A 521 28.30 -2.08 2.00
N GLY A 522 29.05 -2.09 0.88
CA GLY A 522 28.67 -2.85 -0.32
C GLY A 522 28.51 -4.36 -0.11
N LYS A 523 29.11 -4.92 0.94
CA LYS A 523 28.94 -6.32 1.35
C LYS A 523 27.51 -6.70 1.76
N TYR A 524 26.64 -5.72 2.03
CA TYR A 524 25.25 -5.93 2.44
C TYR A 524 24.22 -5.81 1.30
N ASP A 525 24.67 -5.68 0.04
CA ASP A 525 23.80 -5.66 -1.15
C ASP A 525 22.72 -4.56 -1.15
N ILE A 526 23.02 -3.38 -0.59
CA ILE A 526 22.09 -2.24 -0.52
C ILE A 526 21.70 -1.77 -1.93
N PRO A 527 20.41 -1.83 -2.34
CA PRO A 527 20.00 -1.38 -3.66
C PRO A 527 20.42 0.08 -3.89
N THR A 528 21.21 0.33 -4.94
CA THR A 528 21.73 1.66 -5.27
C THR A 528 21.42 2.01 -6.70
N ILE A 529 20.61 3.05 -6.92
CA ILE A 529 20.37 3.66 -8.23
C ILE A 529 21.29 4.87 -8.37
N ILE A 530 21.97 4.99 -9.51
CA ILE A 530 22.74 6.20 -9.86
C ILE A 530 22.27 6.65 -11.24
N SER A 531 21.52 7.75 -11.27
CA SER A 531 20.81 8.21 -12.46
C SER A 531 21.64 9.19 -13.28
N ASP A 532 21.60 9.03 -14.60
CA ASP A 532 22.05 9.98 -15.63
C ASP A 532 20.90 10.37 -16.58
N GLN A 533 19.81 9.58 -16.62
CA GLN A 533 18.60 9.90 -17.37
C GLN A 533 17.92 11.20 -16.92
N PHE A 534 18.24 11.74 -15.74
CA PHE A 534 17.75 13.05 -15.29
C PHE A 534 18.01 14.18 -16.29
N ILE A 535 18.98 13.99 -17.21
CA ILE A 535 19.19 14.89 -18.36
C ILE A 535 17.86 15.19 -19.07
N ALA A 536 16.90 14.27 -19.10
CA ALA A 536 15.56 14.49 -19.64
C ALA A 536 14.84 15.75 -19.10
N ILE A 537 15.12 16.14 -17.84
CA ILE A 537 14.54 17.31 -17.16
C ILE A 537 15.62 18.29 -16.69
N PHE A 538 16.75 18.33 -17.39
CA PHE A 538 17.90 19.19 -17.14
C PHE A 538 17.88 20.47 -18.00
N TYR A 539 18.75 21.45 -17.70
CA TYR A 539 18.88 22.80 -18.31
C TYR A 539 18.90 22.90 -19.85
N HIS A 540 19.00 21.80 -20.59
CA HIS A 540 19.14 21.80 -22.05
C HIS A 540 18.06 20.99 -22.76
N TRP A 541 16.91 20.80 -22.12
CA TRP A 541 15.81 19.94 -22.57
C TRP A 541 15.37 20.18 -24.03
N LYS A 542 15.40 21.42 -24.54
CA LYS A 542 15.10 21.75 -25.95
C LYS A 542 15.98 21.05 -26.98
N LYS A 543 17.18 20.59 -26.60
CA LYS A 543 18.13 19.96 -27.50
C LYS A 543 17.82 18.49 -27.82
N TYR A 544 17.15 17.78 -26.92
CA TYR A 544 17.05 16.32 -26.97
C TYR A 544 15.66 15.75 -26.67
N LEU A 545 14.75 16.55 -26.10
CA LEU A 545 13.37 16.12 -25.93
C LEU A 545 12.59 16.20 -27.25
N PRO A 546 11.67 15.26 -27.52
CA PRO A 546 10.70 15.39 -28.60
C PRO A 546 9.86 16.67 -28.45
N ALA A 547 9.48 17.30 -29.57
CA ALA A 547 8.80 18.60 -29.57
C ALA A 547 7.47 18.61 -28.78
N GLU A 548 6.74 17.50 -28.82
CA GLU A 548 5.51 17.31 -28.05
C GLU A 548 5.76 17.28 -26.54
N GLN A 549 6.93 16.83 -26.09
CA GLN A 549 7.31 16.86 -24.68
C GLN A 549 7.83 18.24 -24.27
N GLN A 550 8.48 18.95 -25.19
CA GLN A 550 8.96 20.33 -24.98
C GLN A 550 7.81 21.29 -24.64
N ALA A 551 6.63 21.11 -25.23
CA ALA A 551 5.48 22.00 -25.03
C ALA A 551 5.07 22.15 -23.55
N TYR A 552 5.26 21.12 -22.72
CA TYR A 552 4.97 21.16 -21.27
C TYR A 552 6.06 21.87 -20.44
N LEU A 553 7.19 22.22 -21.06
CA LEU A 553 8.32 22.88 -20.41
C LEU A 553 8.49 24.33 -20.89
N GLU A 554 7.77 24.74 -21.93
CA GLU A 554 7.82 26.09 -22.45
C GLU A 554 6.99 27.05 -21.59
N ALA A 555 7.36 28.34 -21.62
CA ALA A 555 6.72 29.41 -20.87
C ALA A 555 5.22 29.52 -21.12
N GLY A 556 4.76 29.16 -22.33
CA GLY A 556 3.33 29.13 -22.67
C GLY A 556 2.53 28.14 -21.83
N TRP A 557 3.17 27.06 -21.36
CA TRP A 557 2.59 26.11 -20.43
C TRP A 557 2.98 26.41 -18.98
N MET A 558 4.26 26.64 -18.70
CA MET A 558 4.77 26.84 -17.32
C MET A 558 4.16 28.04 -16.60
N LYS A 559 3.97 29.17 -17.29
CA LYS A 559 3.42 30.38 -16.66
C LYS A 559 2.01 30.17 -16.11
N PRO A 560 1.00 29.80 -16.93
CA PRO A 560 -0.35 29.64 -16.43
C PRO A 560 -0.52 28.44 -15.49
N ASN A 561 0.33 27.43 -15.57
CA ASN A 561 0.15 26.19 -14.81
C ASN A 561 0.98 26.10 -13.52
N ILE A 562 2.10 26.81 -13.42
CA ILE A 562 3.01 26.73 -12.28
C ILE A 562 3.38 28.11 -11.75
N LEU A 563 3.88 29.01 -12.60
CA LEU A 563 4.59 30.21 -12.12
C LEU A 563 3.67 31.36 -11.70
N GLU A 564 2.53 31.52 -12.36
CA GLU A 564 1.65 32.68 -12.19
C GLU A 564 0.37 32.30 -11.44
N ASN A 565 0.09 33.00 -10.33
CA ASN A 565 -1.14 32.86 -9.53
C ASN A 565 -1.31 31.55 -8.74
N HIS A 566 -0.24 30.77 -8.52
CA HIS A 566 -0.26 29.50 -7.76
C HIS A 566 0.35 29.60 -6.36
N GLY A 567 0.26 30.78 -5.75
CA GLY A 567 0.70 30.99 -4.37
C GLY A 567 2.22 31.15 -4.19
N PRO A 568 2.66 31.44 -2.95
CA PRO A 568 4.04 31.82 -2.66
C PRO A 568 5.06 30.70 -2.88
N LEU A 569 4.67 29.42 -2.75
CA LEU A 569 5.61 28.30 -2.95
C LEU A 569 5.97 28.16 -4.43
N CYS A 570 4.99 28.17 -5.31
CA CYS A 570 5.21 28.11 -6.75
C CYS A 570 5.89 29.37 -7.31
N ALA A 571 5.64 30.54 -6.71
CA ALA A 571 6.33 31.79 -7.05
C ALA A 571 7.84 31.77 -6.78
N LEU A 572 8.32 30.84 -5.93
CA LEU A 572 9.75 30.64 -5.68
C LEU A 572 10.42 29.70 -6.70
N TYR A 573 9.68 29.12 -7.65
CA TYR A 573 10.25 28.24 -8.66
C TYR A 573 11.22 29.02 -9.59
N PRO A 574 12.52 28.69 -9.61
CA PRO A 574 13.50 29.41 -10.44
C PRO A 574 13.36 29.06 -11.93
N ALA A 575 12.43 29.69 -12.65
CA ALA A 575 12.31 29.53 -14.10
C ALA A 575 13.47 30.18 -14.88
N HIS A 576 13.55 29.93 -16.19
CA HIS A 576 14.47 30.67 -17.07
C HIS A 576 14.14 32.16 -17.10
N GLU A 577 15.17 32.99 -17.12
CA GLU A 577 15.05 34.43 -17.12
C GLU A 577 15.27 35.03 -18.52
N GLN A 578 14.88 36.29 -18.70
CA GLN A 578 15.16 37.00 -19.95
C GLN A 578 16.66 37.13 -20.16
N GLY A 579 17.17 36.56 -21.25
CA GLY A 579 18.59 36.57 -21.61
C GLY A 579 19.26 35.20 -21.50
N ASP A 580 18.60 34.21 -20.91
CA ASP A 580 19.07 32.83 -20.92
C ASP A 580 19.12 32.28 -22.35
N LYS A 581 20.31 31.82 -22.76
CA LYS A 581 20.59 31.47 -24.16
C LYS A 581 19.75 30.26 -24.60
N GLY A 582 18.84 30.49 -25.56
CA GLY A 582 18.00 29.45 -26.15
C GLY A 582 16.65 29.26 -25.47
N PHE A 583 16.35 30.05 -24.44
CA PHE A 583 15.13 29.94 -23.64
C PHE A 583 14.37 31.27 -23.58
N ALA A 584 13.05 31.17 -23.45
CA ALA A 584 12.18 32.30 -23.18
C ALA A 584 12.03 32.49 -21.66
N ALA A 585 11.78 33.73 -21.23
CA ALA A 585 11.52 34.01 -19.82
C ALA A 585 10.25 33.28 -19.36
N GLY A 586 10.38 32.46 -18.32
CA GLY A 586 9.34 31.57 -17.78
C GLY A 586 9.36 30.15 -18.34
N ASP A 587 10.30 29.81 -19.23
CA ASP A 587 10.54 28.40 -19.58
C ASP A 587 11.00 27.63 -18.32
N PHE A 588 10.64 26.34 -18.25
CA PHE A 588 11.14 25.40 -17.26
C PHE A 588 12.67 25.41 -17.26
N ARG A 589 13.28 25.48 -16.08
CA ARG A 589 14.72 25.62 -15.94
C ARG A 589 15.42 24.26 -15.87
N SER A 590 15.30 23.57 -14.75
CA SER A 590 15.91 22.26 -14.53
C SER A 590 15.32 21.66 -13.26
N GLU A 591 15.12 20.35 -13.23
CA GLU A 591 14.83 19.59 -12.01
C GLU A 591 15.65 18.30 -12.06
N GLY A 592 16.97 18.45 -12.18
CA GLY A 592 17.91 17.33 -12.29
C GLY A 592 17.73 16.32 -11.16
N ASP A 593 17.29 16.76 -10.00
CA ASP A 593 17.20 15.92 -8.81
C ASP A 593 15.85 15.25 -8.59
N SER A 594 14.81 15.78 -9.24
CA SER A 594 13.45 15.26 -9.15
C SER A 594 13.31 13.75 -9.42
N PRO A 595 14.10 13.09 -10.31
CA PRO A 595 13.96 11.65 -10.52
C PRO A 595 14.13 10.82 -9.24
N ALA A 596 14.90 11.32 -8.27
CA ALA A 596 15.13 10.63 -7.00
C ALA A 596 13.84 10.45 -6.19
N PHE A 597 13.00 11.48 -6.09
CA PHE A 597 11.71 11.37 -5.40
C PHE A 597 10.57 10.96 -6.34
N LEU A 598 10.62 11.29 -7.63
CA LEU A 598 9.64 10.82 -8.61
C LEU A 598 9.64 9.28 -8.70
N HIS A 599 10.78 8.64 -8.44
CA HIS A 599 10.88 7.17 -8.33
C HIS A 599 10.01 6.59 -7.20
N THR A 600 9.81 7.36 -6.12
CA THR A 600 9.13 6.94 -4.90
C THR A 600 7.69 7.43 -4.80
N ILE A 601 7.15 8.07 -5.85
CA ILE A 601 5.73 8.41 -5.92
C ILE A 601 4.94 7.14 -6.30
N PRO A 602 3.92 6.76 -5.52
CA PRO A 602 3.13 5.57 -5.79
C PRO A 602 2.13 5.81 -6.93
N THR A 603 2.61 5.88 -8.16
CA THR A 603 1.78 6.11 -9.35
C THR A 603 1.02 4.85 -9.83
N GLY A 604 1.28 3.70 -9.19
CA GLY A 604 0.83 2.37 -9.62
C GLY A 604 1.69 1.72 -10.71
N LEU A 605 2.78 2.38 -11.13
CA LEU A 605 3.81 1.81 -12.01
C LEU A 605 4.73 0.81 -11.30
N ARG A 606 4.65 0.69 -9.96
CA ARG A 606 5.43 -0.27 -9.15
C ARG A 606 6.95 -0.13 -9.30
N SER A 607 7.46 1.09 -9.47
CA SER A 607 8.89 1.39 -9.66
C SER A 607 9.78 0.94 -8.49
N MET A 608 9.27 1.00 -7.26
CA MET A 608 10.02 0.65 -6.05
C MET A 608 10.18 -0.86 -5.84
N GLU A 609 9.42 -1.70 -6.55
CA GLU A 609 9.58 -3.16 -6.47
C GLU A 609 10.80 -3.63 -7.26
N SER A 610 11.18 -2.90 -8.30
CA SER A 610 12.42 -3.16 -9.05
C SER A 610 12.85 -1.92 -9.85
N PRO A 611 14.12 -1.48 -9.73
CA PRO A 611 14.65 -0.40 -10.57
C PRO A 611 14.56 -0.69 -12.07
N GLY A 612 14.51 -1.96 -12.47
CA GLY A 612 14.38 -2.39 -13.86
C GLY A 612 12.97 -2.29 -14.45
N TRP A 613 11.95 -2.11 -13.61
CA TRP A 613 10.56 -2.02 -14.10
C TRP A 613 10.25 -0.64 -14.67
N GLY A 614 10.91 0.39 -14.18
CA GLY A 614 10.77 1.75 -14.64
C GLY A 614 9.53 2.48 -14.10
N GLY A 615 9.64 3.80 -13.99
CA GLY A 615 8.56 4.71 -13.60
C GLY A 615 8.93 6.16 -13.91
N TRP A 616 8.29 7.11 -13.22
CA TRP A 616 8.57 8.54 -13.41
C TRP A 616 10.02 8.91 -13.11
N GLY A 617 10.65 8.24 -12.15
CA GLY A 617 12.08 8.39 -11.85
C GLY A 617 13.05 7.61 -12.74
N GLY A 618 12.63 7.11 -13.92
CA GLY A 618 13.49 6.40 -14.87
C GLY A 618 13.45 4.88 -14.77
N ARG A 619 14.30 4.19 -15.55
CA ARG A 619 14.43 2.72 -15.60
C ARG A 619 15.91 2.34 -15.72
N TYR A 620 16.31 1.34 -14.94
CA TYR A 620 17.73 1.03 -14.73
C TYR A 620 18.05 -0.44 -14.99
N VAL A 621 19.32 -0.73 -15.25
CA VAL A 621 19.85 -2.09 -15.38
C VAL A 621 20.90 -2.35 -14.32
N LYS A 622 20.90 -3.57 -13.78
CA LYS A 622 21.86 -3.98 -12.76
C LYS A 622 23.22 -4.21 -13.44
N VAL A 623 24.20 -3.35 -13.15
CA VAL A 623 25.54 -3.40 -13.80
C VAL A 623 26.62 -4.00 -12.89
N HIS A 624 26.38 -3.99 -11.58
CA HIS A 624 27.26 -4.53 -10.54
C HIS A 624 26.43 -5.25 -9.47
N ASN A 625 27.07 -5.75 -8.40
CA ASN A 625 26.43 -6.50 -7.31
C ASN A 625 25.10 -5.89 -6.83
N ASN A 626 25.06 -4.59 -6.53
CA ASN A 626 23.89 -3.88 -6.01
C ASN A 626 23.59 -2.55 -6.73
N THR A 627 24.43 -2.15 -7.70
CA THR A 627 24.34 -0.87 -8.41
C THR A 627 23.54 -1.00 -9.70
N TRP A 628 22.61 -0.08 -9.88
CA TRP A 628 21.73 0.05 -11.03
C TRP A 628 22.03 1.37 -11.74
N LEU A 629 22.37 1.28 -13.02
CA LEU A 629 22.68 2.43 -13.87
C LEU A 629 21.72 2.48 -15.05
N ASP A 630 21.74 3.59 -15.77
CA ASP A 630 20.93 3.79 -16.97
C ASP A 630 21.33 2.77 -18.08
N PRO A 631 20.38 2.09 -18.73
CA PRO A 631 20.66 1.18 -19.84
C PRO A 631 21.26 1.92 -21.03
N VAL A 632 22.46 1.51 -21.43
CA VAL A 632 23.09 1.93 -22.68
C VAL A 632 22.73 0.92 -23.77
N ALA A 633 22.22 1.41 -24.90
CA ALA A 633 21.69 0.54 -25.96
C ALA A 633 22.79 -0.24 -26.71
N ASP A 634 24.04 0.25 -26.68
CA ASP A 634 25.19 -0.42 -27.28
C ASP A 634 25.60 -1.65 -26.46
N PRO A 635 25.42 -2.89 -26.97
CA PRO A 635 25.77 -4.10 -26.24
C PRO A 635 27.28 -4.25 -25.99
N ALA A 636 28.12 -3.50 -26.73
CA ALA A 636 29.56 -3.48 -26.54
C ALA A 636 30.02 -2.42 -25.50
N TYR A 637 29.09 -1.63 -24.95
CA TYR A 637 29.41 -0.64 -23.94
C TYR A 637 29.80 -1.30 -22.61
N GLU A 638 30.98 -0.96 -22.11
CA GLU A 638 31.44 -1.39 -20.79
C GLU A 638 31.22 -0.27 -19.78
N TYR A 639 30.40 -0.56 -18.75
CA TYR A 639 30.19 0.38 -17.66
C TYR A 639 31.49 0.59 -16.86
N PRO A 640 31.83 1.85 -16.52
CA PRO A 640 33.07 2.16 -15.80
C PRO A 640 33.03 1.56 -14.39
N GLY A 641 34.15 1.04 -13.92
CA GLY A 641 34.25 0.52 -12.54
C GLY A 641 34.26 1.60 -11.45
N GLY A 642 34.53 2.86 -11.82
CA GLY A 642 34.60 4.02 -10.92
C GLY A 642 33.29 4.78 -10.78
N ARG A 643 33.37 6.09 -10.50
CA ARG A 643 32.19 6.97 -10.39
C ARG A 643 31.38 6.94 -11.69
N TRP A 644 30.06 6.89 -11.58
CA TRP A 644 29.10 7.24 -12.63
C TRP A 644 28.65 8.69 -12.42
N TYR A 645 29.25 9.60 -13.18
CA TYR A 645 29.07 11.05 -13.00
C TYR A 645 29.42 11.81 -14.27
N GLY A 646 29.46 13.13 -14.21
CA GLY A 646 29.64 13.99 -15.38
C GLY A 646 30.75 13.59 -16.37
N ASN A 647 31.86 12.96 -15.97
CA ASN A 647 32.96 12.58 -16.89
C ASN A 647 32.95 11.11 -17.37
N SER A 648 31.93 10.34 -17.03
CA SER A 648 31.90 8.88 -17.26
C SER A 648 30.50 8.33 -17.53
N ALA A 649 29.47 9.09 -17.16
CA ALA A 649 28.10 8.76 -17.48
C ALA A 649 27.84 8.97 -18.97
N TRP A 650 27.30 7.94 -19.60
CA TRP A 650 27.18 7.86 -21.06
C TRP A 650 26.37 9.02 -21.65
N GLY A 651 25.23 9.36 -21.06
CA GLY A 651 24.35 10.42 -21.56
C GLY A 651 25.04 11.77 -21.48
N ARG A 652 25.79 12.05 -20.41
CA ARG A 652 26.57 13.29 -20.31
C ARG A 652 27.70 13.37 -21.32
N GLU A 653 28.46 12.30 -21.52
CA GLU A 653 29.52 12.25 -22.53
C GLU A 653 28.96 12.40 -23.94
N ARG A 654 27.83 11.76 -24.22
CA ARG A 654 27.11 11.89 -25.48
C ARG A 654 26.62 13.32 -25.72
N LEU A 655 26.00 13.93 -24.70
CA LEU A 655 25.51 15.32 -24.76
C LEU A 655 26.63 16.32 -25.09
N ARG A 656 27.87 16.11 -24.63
CA ARG A 656 29.02 16.98 -24.94
C ARG A 656 29.46 16.93 -26.41
N GLN A 657 29.05 15.89 -27.16
CA GLN A 657 29.36 15.78 -28.59
C GLN A 657 28.51 16.75 -29.43
N ASP A 658 27.45 17.34 -28.86
CA ASP A 658 26.56 18.33 -29.48
C ASP A 658 26.04 17.89 -30.87
N ILE A 659 25.67 16.61 -30.97
CA ILE A 659 25.19 16.00 -32.21
C ILE A 659 23.78 16.53 -32.52
N PRO A 660 23.54 17.13 -33.70
CA PRO A 660 22.20 17.58 -34.08
C PRO A 660 21.23 16.40 -34.23
N ASN A 661 20.03 16.52 -33.66
CA ASN A 661 18.95 15.50 -33.72
C ASN A 661 19.44 14.10 -33.26
N ASP A 662 20.13 14.05 -32.13
CA ASP A 662 20.75 12.82 -31.62
C ASP A 662 19.70 11.81 -31.12
N GLN A 663 19.19 10.97 -32.02
CA GLN A 663 18.20 9.95 -31.70
C GLN A 663 18.67 8.98 -30.62
N LEU A 664 19.97 8.67 -30.55
CA LEU A 664 20.50 7.78 -29.50
C LEU A 664 20.37 8.40 -28.11
N LEU A 665 20.64 9.71 -27.99
CA LEU A 665 20.43 10.42 -26.73
C LEU A 665 18.92 10.53 -26.42
N THR A 666 18.09 10.86 -27.41
CA THR A 666 16.64 10.89 -27.22
C THR A 666 16.11 9.53 -26.73
N ASP A 667 16.52 8.41 -27.33
CA ASP A 667 16.09 7.07 -26.91
C ASP A 667 16.61 6.68 -25.52
N TYR A 668 17.85 7.06 -25.18
CA TYR A 668 18.45 6.85 -23.87
C TYR A 668 17.66 7.55 -22.75
N LEU A 669 17.14 8.76 -23.01
CA LEU A 669 16.38 9.56 -22.05
C LEU A 669 14.89 9.17 -21.97
N LYS A 670 14.42 8.31 -22.88
CA LYS A 670 13.02 7.88 -22.97
C LYS A 670 12.41 7.33 -21.69
N PRO A 671 13.12 6.60 -20.83
CA PRO A 671 12.50 6.08 -19.63
C PRO A 671 11.99 7.16 -18.67
N ILE A 672 12.49 8.41 -18.76
CA ILE A 672 11.94 9.57 -18.03
C ILE A 672 11.02 10.40 -18.92
N TRP A 673 11.49 10.87 -20.10
CA TRP A 673 10.70 11.87 -20.85
C TRP A 673 9.35 11.37 -21.33
N ARG A 674 9.17 10.04 -21.47
CA ARG A 674 7.87 9.46 -21.86
C ARG A 674 6.73 9.76 -20.89
N TRP A 675 7.07 10.16 -19.65
CA TRP A 675 6.12 10.51 -18.60
C TRP A 675 5.96 12.01 -18.43
N ASN A 676 6.64 12.85 -19.22
CA ASN A 676 6.72 14.30 -18.97
C ASN A 676 5.35 14.96 -18.94
N ALA A 677 4.46 14.64 -19.89
CA ALA A 677 3.08 15.15 -19.87
C ALA A 677 2.34 14.83 -18.56
N ALA A 678 2.40 13.57 -18.10
CA ALA A 678 1.75 13.15 -16.85
C ALA A 678 2.38 13.81 -15.62
N MET A 679 3.72 13.88 -15.55
CA MET A 679 4.45 14.52 -14.44
C MET A 679 4.17 16.03 -14.37
N GLN A 680 4.11 16.70 -15.52
CA GLN A 680 3.85 18.14 -15.57
C GLN A 680 2.39 18.44 -15.23
N ASN A 681 1.43 17.69 -15.78
CA ASN A 681 0.03 17.87 -15.39
C ASN A 681 -0.21 17.62 -13.89
N ASP A 682 0.42 16.60 -13.29
CA ASP A 682 0.33 16.36 -11.84
C ASP A 682 0.96 17.50 -11.03
N PHE A 683 2.07 18.07 -11.50
CA PHE A 683 2.66 19.26 -10.88
C PHE A 683 1.74 20.49 -10.98
N ALA A 684 1.07 20.69 -12.11
CA ALA A 684 0.12 21.77 -12.32
C ALA A 684 -1.13 21.65 -11.44
N SER A 685 -1.69 20.45 -11.30
CA SER A 685 -2.80 20.20 -10.36
C SER A 685 -2.39 20.51 -8.91
N ARG A 686 -1.18 20.11 -8.49
CA ARG A 686 -0.69 20.44 -7.15
C ARG A 686 -0.35 21.92 -6.96
N ALA A 687 0.02 22.62 -8.03
CA ALA A 687 0.16 24.07 -8.02
C ALA A 687 -1.22 24.74 -7.81
N ASP A 688 -2.26 24.23 -8.48
CA ASP A 688 -3.64 24.65 -8.25
C ASP A 688 -4.07 24.44 -6.79
N TRP A 689 -3.70 23.31 -6.17
CA TRP A 689 -4.01 23.01 -4.76
C TRP A 689 -3.44 24.02 -3.75
N CYS A 690 -2.49 24.85 -4.16
CA CYS A 690 -1.96 25.91 -3.31
C CYS A 690 -2.95 27.06 -3.11
N VAL A 691 -3.90 27.25 -4.03
CA VAL A 691 -4.74 28.47 -4.08
C VAL A 691 -6.21 28.20 -4.29
N LYS A 692 -6.58 27.09 -4.93
CA LYS A 692 -7.97 26.72 -5.24
C LYS A 692 -8.60 25.89 -4.11
N SER A 693 -9.93 25.79 -4.10
CA SER A 693 -10.62 24.79 -3.28
C SER A 693 -10.57 23.40 -3.93
N PHE A 694 -10.97 22.37 -3.17
CA PHE A 694 -11.10 21.00 -3.70
C PHE A 694 -11.91 20.97 -5.00
N GLU A 695 -13.07 21.62 -5.03
CA GLU A 695 -14.00 21.58 -6.18
C GLU A 695 -13.49 22.36 -7.41
N GLU A 696 -12.47 23.21 -7.25
CA GLU A 696 -11.93 24.05 -8.33
C GLU A 696 -10.63 23.50 -8.92
N ALA A 697 -10.05 22.46 -8.32
CA ALA A 697 -8.82 21.81 -8.77
C ALA A 697 -9.02 20.32 -9.01
N ASN A 698 -8.33 19.79 -10.02
CA ASN A 698 -8.40 18.37 -10.34
C ASN A 698 -7.54 17.51 -9.38
N HIS A 699 -7.92 16.26 -9.17
CA HIS A 699 -7.22 15.24 -8.37
C HIS A 699 -7.09 13.93 -9.15
N PRO A 700 -6.00 13.18 -8.92
CA PRO A 700 -5.67 12.06 -9.77
C PRO A 700 -6.69 10.91 -9.65
N PRO A 701 -7.04 10.25 -10.76
CA PRO A 701 -7.96 9.12 -10.72
C PRO A 701 -7.36 7.96 -9.92
N VAL A 702 -8.19 7.23 -9.21
CA VAL A 702 -7.77 6.02 -8.50
C VAL A 702 -7.89 4.84 -9.45
N VAL A 703 -6.77 4.24 -9.84
CA VAL A 703 -6.77 3.03 -10.70
C VAL A 703 -6.79 1.79 -9.84
N SER A 704 -7.80 0.95 -10.03
CA SER A 704 -7.94 -0.32 -9.32
C SER A 704 -8.38 -1.42 -10.28
N LEU A 705 -7.76 -2.60 -10.14
CA LEU A 705 -8.02 -3.74 -11.01
C LEU A 705 -8.80 -4.82 -10.26
N VAL A 706 -9.69 -5.50 -10.99
CA VAL A 706 -10.41 -6.68 -10.50
C VAL A 706 -9.46 -7.87 -10.36
N ASN A 707 -8.53 -8.00 -11.31
CA ASN A 707 -7.55 -9.08 -11.32
C ASN A 707 -6.37 -8.81 -10.36
N ALA A 708 -5.71 -9.88 -9.93
CA ALA A 708 -4.44 -9.78 -9.21
C ALA A 708 -3.36 -9.08 -10.06
N LEU A 709 -2.42 -8.41 -9.39
CA LEU A 709 -1.34 -7.65 -10.02
C LEU A 709 -0.13 -8.52 -10.41
N ASN A 710 -0.04 -9.71 -9.84
CA ASN A 710 0.95 -10.73 -10.20
C ASN A 710 0.16 -11.97 -10.62
N LEU A 711 0.33 -12.39 -11.86
CA LEU A 711 -0.39 -13.50 -12.46
C LEU A 711 0.61 -14.57 -12.89
N LYS A 712 0.21 -15.82 -12.79
CA LYS A 712 0.92 -16.97 -13.34
C LYS A 712 0.05 -17.60 -14.40
N VAL A 713 0.57 -17.72 -15.62
CA VAL A 713 -0.24 -17.96 -16.81
C VAL A 713 0.47 -18.88 -17.78
N GLN A 714 -0.27 -19.81 -18.38
CA GLN A 714 0.27 -20.75 -19.36
C GLN A 714 0.37 -20.12 -20.76
N PRO A 715 1.36 -20.50 -21.60
CA PRO A 715 1.40 -20.07 -23.00
C PRO A 715 0.10 -20.39 -23.75
N GLY A 716 -0.45 -19.41 -24.48
CA GLY A 716 -1.71 -19.54 -25.22
C GLY A 716 -2.97 -19.22 -24.41
N GLU A 717 -2.86 -18.97 -23.11
CA GLU A 717 -4.00 -18.61 -22.27
C GLU A 717 -4.48 -17.16 -22.55
N VAL A 718 -5.78 -16.92 -22.38
CA VAL A 718 -6.40 -15.59 -22.49
C VAL A 718 -6.67 -15.06 -21.09
N VAL A 719 -5.95 -14.01 -20.72
CA VAL A 719 -6.06 -13.34 -19.42
C VAL A 719 -7.02 -12.17 -19.54
N LYS A 720 -8.09 -12.21 -18.75
CA LYS A 720 -9.05 -11.10 -18.64
C LYS A 720 -8.51 -10.06 -17.66
N LEU A 721 -8.41 -8.82 -18.11
CA LEU A 721 -7.97 -7.67 -17.34
C LEU A 721 -9.13 -6.69 -17.22
N SER A 722 -9.35 -6.14 -16.03
CA SER A 722 -10.46 -5.21 -15.81
C SER A 722 -10.07 -4.13 -14.82
N ALA A 723 -10.17 -2.89 -15.27
CA ALA A 723 -9.94 -1.68 -14.47
C ALA A 723 -11.26 -1.07 -14.01
N ARG A 724 -12.34 -1.86 -13.95
CA ARG A 724 -13.68 -1.33 -13.66
C ARG A 724 -13.89 -0.80 -12.26
N LEU A 725 -12.89 -0.96 -11.40
CA LEU A 725 -12.87 -0.44 -10.05
C LEU A 725 -12.19 0.92 -9.97
N SER A 726 -11.72 1.42 -11.11
CA SER A 726 -11.13 2.73 -11.20
C SER A 726 -12.24 3.78 -11.10
N TRP A 727 -11.95 4.85 -10.39
CA TRP A 727 -12.89 5.96 -10.18
C TRP A 727 -12.12 7.26 -10.06
N ASP A 728 -12.82 8.35 -10.31
CA ASP A 728 -12.26 9.69 -10.22
C ASP A 728 -12.83 10.43 -8.98
N PRO A 729 -11.98 11.04 -8.13
CA PRO A 729 -12.41 11.78 -6.95
C PRO A 729 -13.21 13.05 -7.24
N ASP A 730 -13.04 13.64 -8.42
CA ASP A 730 -13.77 14.83 -8.85
C ASP A 730 -15.03 14.49 -9.65
N GLY A 731 -15.20 13.20 -9.96
CA GLY A 731 -16.30 12.68 -10.77
C GLY A 731 -16.08 12.86 -12.27
N ASP A 732 -14.84 13.09 -12.70
CA ASP A 732 -14.46 13.17 -14.10
C ASP A 732 -14.59 11.81 -14.81
N ASP A 733 -14.79 11.86 -16.13
CA ASP A 733 -14.82 10.66 -16.97
C ASP A 733 -13.41 10.05 -17.06
N LEU A 734 -13.32 8.73 -17.18
CA LEU A 734 -12.05 8.01 -17.24
C LEU A 734 -11.78 7.43 -18.63
N GLU A 735 -10.61 7.76 -19.18
CA GLU A 735 -10.06 7.19 -20.40
C GLU A 735 -9.06 6.06 -20.09
N TYR A 736 -9.23 4.90 -20.72
CA TYR A 736 -8.43 3.70 -20.43
C TYR A 736 -7.46 3.36 -21.56
N ARG A 737 -6.27 2.88 -21.18
CA ARG A 737 -5.30 2.32 -22.09
C ARG A 737 -4.54 1.16 -21.46
N TRP A 738 -4.62 -0.01 -22.08
CA TRP A 738 -3.83 -1.18 -21.76
C TRP A 738 -2.69 -1.34 -22.74
N TRP A 739 -1.47 -1.48 -22.25
CA TRP A 739 -0.31 -1.65 -23.12
C TRP A 739 0.81 -2.46 -22.49
N GLN A 740 1.57 -3.16 -23.33
CA GLN A 740 2.75 -3.93 -22.90
C GLN A 740 3.94 -3.00 -22.65
N TYR A 741 4.46 -2.99 -21.43
CA TYR A 741 5.73 -2.34 -21.12
C TYR A 741 6.90 -3.29 -21.42
N ARG A 742 7.20 -3.42 -22.70
CA ARG A 742 8.16 -4.41 -23.23
C ARG A 742 9.55 -4.28 -22.60
N GLU A 743 10.04 -3.07 -22.39
CA GLU A 743 11.38 -2.82 -21.83
C GLU A 743 11.53 -3.24 -20.36
N ALA A 744 10.44 -3.57 -19.66
CA ALA A 744 10.44 -4.06 -18.29
C ALA A 744 10.32 -5.59 -18.17
N GLY A 745 9.78 -6.26 -19.19
CA GLY A 745 9.62 -7.71 -19.23
C GLY A 745 10.77 -8.42 -19.95
N THR A 746 10.75 -9.76 -19.89
CA THR A 746 11.71 -10.60 -20.63
C THR A 746 11.14 -11.15 -21.93
N VAL A 747 9.83 -10.99 -22.18
CA VAL A 747 9.23 -11.23 -23.49
C VAL A 747 9.47 -10.02 -24.40
N ASP A 748 10.25 -10.24 -25.46
CA ASP A 748 10.80 -9.22 -26.35
C ASP A 748 9.96 -8.94 -27.62
N HIS A 749 8.90 -9.73 -27.84
CA HIS A 749 7.95 -9.53 -28.93
C HIS A 749 6.64 -8.89 -28.44
N THR A 750 5.90 -8.29 -29.37
CA THR A 750 4.62 -7.65 -29.10
C THR A 750 3.55 -8.67 -28.76
N VAL A 751 2.79 -8.42 -27.70
CA VAL A 751 1.60 -9.21 -27.34
C VAL A 751 0.31 -8.51 -27.77
N GLU A 752 -0.71 -9.31 -28.09
CA GLU A 752 -2.03 -8.79 -28.41
C GLU A 752 -2.81 -8.51 -27.12
N ILE A 753 -3.34 -7.29 -27.02
CA ILE A 753 -4.29 -6.90 -25.98
C ILE A 753 -5.57 -6.44 -26.68
N GLN A 754 -6.60 -7.28 -26.64
CA GLN A 754 -7.90 -6.94 -27.20
C GLN A 754 -8.63 -5.95 -26.29
N ASN A 755 -9.39 -5.04 -26.91
CA ASN A 755 -10.11 -3.97 -26.21
C ASN A 755 -9.19 -3.09 -25.35
N ALA A 756 -7.96 -2.86 -25.82
CA ALA A 756 -6.94 -2.11 -25.09
C ALA A 756 -7.29 -0.64 -24.78
N ARG A 757 -8.42 -0.12 -25.25
CA ARG A 757 -8.89 1.26 -25.00
C ARG A 757 -10.19 1.32 -24.19
N THR A 758 -10.55 0.22 -23.55
CA THR A 758 -11.73 0.13 -22.69
C THR A 758 -11.36 -0.31 -21.29
N GLN A 759 -12.31 -0.15 -20.38
CA GLN A 759 -12.20 -0.54 -18.98
C GLN A 759 -11.86 -2.03 -18.80
N ASP A 760 -12.42 -2.90 -19.66
CA ASP A 760 -12.12 -4.33 -19.73
C ASP A 760 -11.26 -4.65 -20.96
N ALA A 761 -10.21 -5.44 -20.79
CA ALA A 761 -9.29 -5.87 -21.84
C ALA A 761 -8.99 -7.38 -21.73
N MET A 762 -8.45 -7.95 -22.81
CA MET A 762 -8.00 -9.35 -22.81
C MET A 762 -6.59 -9.43 -23.35
N LEU A 763 -5.65 -9.86 -22.51
CA LEU A 763 -4.29 -10.20 -22.91
C LEU A 763 -4.28 -11.62 -23.46
N ILE A 764 -3.83 -11.79 -24.69
CA ILE A 764 -3.61 -13.10 -25.29
C ILE A 764 -2.14 -13.44 -25.11
N VAL A 765 -1.84 -14.40 -24.23
CA VAL A 765 -0.47 -14.83 -23.98
C VAL A 765 0.03 -15.64 -25.19
N PRO A 766 1.12 -15.22 -25.86
CA PRO A 766 1.63 -15.95 -27.01
C PRO A 766 1.99 -17.40 -26.67
N THR A 767 1.66 -18.34 -27.56
CA THR A 767 2.07 -19.75 -27.43
C THR A 767 3.59 -19.95 -27.56
N ALA A 768 4.30 -18.94 -28.06
CA ALA A 768 5.76 -18.93 -28.18
C ALA A 768 6.48 -18.53 -26.88
N CYS A 769 5.74 -18.07 -25.85
CA CYS A 769 6.31 -17.78 -24.55
C CYS A 769 6.88 -19.04 -23.89
N VAL A 770 7.97 -18.87 -23.15
CA VAL A 770 8.70 -19.95 -22.47
C VAL A 770 8.55 -19.78 -20.95
N PRO A 771 8.43 -20.88 -20.18
CA PRO A 771 8.40 -20.83 -18.72
C PRO A 771 9.53 -19.98 -18.12
N GLY A 772 9.19 -19.16 -17.12
CA GLY A 772 10.09 -18.21 -16.46
C GLY A 772 10.21 -16.85 -17.16
N GLN A 773 9.62 -16.66 -18.35
CA GLN A 773 9.51 -15.32 -18.94
C GLN A 773 8.48 -14.46 -18.21
N THR A 774 8.62 -13.14 -18.32
CA THR A 774 7.71 -12.16 -17.73
C THR A 774 7.18 -11.18 -18.77
N LEU A 775 5.88 -10.93 -18.70
CA LEU A 775 5.16 -9.88 -19.42
C LEU A 775 4.73 -8.81 -18.43
N HIS A 776 4.94 -7.55 -18.78
CA HIS A 776 4.47 -6.41 -17.99
C HIS A 776 3.40 -5.68 -18.78
N VAL A 777 2.19 -5.61 -18.24
CA VAL A 777 1.05 -4.89 -18.82
C VAL A 777 0.71 -3.71 -17.92
N ILE A 778 0.55 -2.53 -18.51
CA ILE A 778 0.16 -1.31 -17.82
C ILE A 778 -1.28 -1.00 -18.18
N CYS A 779 -2.12 -0.87 -17.16
CA CYS A 779 -3.35 -0.08 -17.24
C CYS A 779 -2.97 1.38 -16.99
N GLU A 780 -3.16 2.24 -17.96
CA GLU A 780 -3.03 3.68 -17.88
C GLU A 780 -4.43 4.26 -17.91
N VAL A 781 -4.77 5.08 -16.92
CA VAL A 781 -6.08 5.71 -16.81
C VAL A 781 -5.87 7.20 -16.65
N ALA A 782 -6.50 7.97 -17.53
CA ALA A 782 -6.49 9.43 -17.47
C ALA A 782 -7.91 9.94 -17.22
N ASP A 783 -8.05 10.98 -16.41
CA ASP A 783 -9.32 11.66 -16.22
C ASP A 783 -9.61 12.64 -17.36
N THR A 784 -10.78 13.28 -17.34
CA THR A 784 -11.13 14.40 -18.22
C THR A 784 -10.97 15.77 -17.57
N GLY A 785 -10.40 15.82 -16.37
CA GLY A 785 -10.20 17.03 -15.60
C GLY A 785 -9.14 17.95 -16.21
N THR A 786 -8.96 19.13 -15.60
CA THR A 786 -8.00 20.13 -16.08
C THR A 786 -7.08 20.59 -14.94
N PRO A 787 -5.76 20.36 -15.04
CA PRO A 787 -5.08 19.59 -16.09
C PRO A 787 -5.46 18.09 -16.02
N GLN A 788 -5.42 17.38 -17.16
CA GLN A 788 -5.70 15.95 -17.19
C GLN A 788 -4.68 15.18 -16.35
N LEU A 789 -5.12 14.42 -15.35
CA LEU A 789 -4.24 13.61 -14.51
C LEU A 789 -4.27 12.15 -14.92
N THR A 790 -3.17 11.46 -14.66
CA THR A 790 -2.99 10.07 -15.07
C THR A 790 -2.43 9.24 -13.94
N ARG A 791 -3.03 8.08 -13.73
CA ARG A 791 -2.54 7.03 -12.83
C ARG A 791 -2.51 5.70 -13.55
N TYR A 792 -1.81 4.75 -12.94
CA TYR A 792 -1.48 3.50 -13.60
C TYR A 792 -1.78 2.31 -12.69
N GLN A 793 -1.84 1.13 -13.26
CA GLN A 793 -1.65 -0.11 -12.53
C GLN A 793 -0.86 -1.10 -13.38
N ARG A 794 0.28 -1.58 -12.85
CA ARG A 794 1.11 -2.59 -13.51
C ARG A 794 0.72 -4.01 -13.08
N VAL A 795 0.42 -4.83 -14.07
CA VAL A 795 0.25 -6.29 -13.97
C VAL A 795 1.52 -6.97 -14.47
N VAL A 796 2.08 -7.85 -13.65
CA VAL A 796 3.22 -8.71 -14.01
C VAL A 796 2.69 -10.12 -14.22
N VAL A 797 2.92 -10.66 -15.42
CA VAL A 797 2.49 -12.00 -15.80
C VAL A 797 3.72 -12.87 -15.97
N GLU A 798 3.89 -13.84 -15.07
CA GLU A 798 4.92 -14.88 -15.14
C GLU A 798 4.39 -16.05 -15.98
N ILE A 799 5.19 -16.50 -16.94
CA ILE A 799 4.87 -17.63 -17.79
C ILE A 799 5.28 -18.92 -17.08
N GLU A 800 4.36 -19.87 -16.94
CA GLU A 800 4.60 -21.18 -16.31
C GLU A 800 4.89 -22.31 -17.28
#